data_AF-A0A5T1TSX1-F1
#
_entry.id   AF-A0A5T1TSX1-F1
#
_cell.length_a   1.000
_cell.length_b   1.000
_cell.length_c   1.000
_cell.angle_alpha   90.00
_cell.angle_beta   90.00
_cell.angle_gamma   90.00
#
_symmetry.space_group_name_H-M   'P 1'
#
loop_
_entity.id
_entity.type
_entity.pdbx_description
1 polymer ?
#
loop_
_entity_poly.entity_id
_entity_poly.type
_entity_poly.pdbx_seq_one_letter_code
_entity_poly.pdbx_strand_id
1 'polypeptide(L)'
;ATGTNTIILFLRKKETFKQENHLISQDYSLIKERIEAENLKDNESFYQNYLSAYCDFRKFDKELYSNFLNGNLDSKLAELEAFKDYRNAFRQTSDYKKLKESKIYKESEDKQSLEDKAFLAYAQAIEKDKLLYFSLSLNQEVLIIKSPSDIKEQKKFLGYEWSNRKGDEGLKELHEPYLSPLFERGNPQNETKLNTLIYKSFLNTLDVIPQELQTYATKARLVDMIDFEKVEFNKAISLNPSNLMQNEMSNPFVNSKYELVEFGQLTKSLGKGRRPASFADSNGKYPFIKSSRILEKCNEYDFDIEALIIGDGGSANIHYINGKFSSSDHTYIFINNKKNIILKFIYYVINSNLHILEVGFKGIALKNIAKSFIQSLKIPLPPFEIQKQIVAECEKVEEQYNTIRMSVEEYQKLIKAMLQKCGIIEDNQEYELNSILENLQKLESKLDFNLLFSFIDDFTNARQEDLKKFKEFVKNIKAILGTFSTPPKQGWNKEKLNEIVSIQSGGTPDRKVKEYWNGNINWVKSEVCQNCYVYDYQVKEKITELGLQKSSAKLLKKETTLIALVGATIGKIGFLTFESATNQNITGLYPKNLKILNTKYLYYACMGLYGQFRKLGDFAMANSNFIKNLTISLPPLEIQEKIVQNIELVEQQIDFLNLKLEFLEKEKEKILQKYLFS
;
A
#
# COMPACT_ATOMS: atom_id res chain seq x y z
N ALA A 1 -10.88 25.53 20.79
CA ALA A 1 -9.72 24.61 20.64
C ALA A 1 -8.45 25.44 20.73
N THR A 2 -7.69 25.29 21.81
CA THR A 2 -6.30 25.76 21.87
C THR A 2 -5.57 25.10 20.69
N GLY A 3 -4.96 25.88 19.79
CA GLY A 3 -4.37 25.44 18.52
C GLY A 3 -3.15 24.51 18.64
N THR A 4 -3.17 23.58 19.60
CA THR A 4 -2.20 22.53 19.81
C THR A 4 -2.93 21.19 19.76
N ASN A 5 -2.33 20.19 19.11
CA ASN A 5 -2.76 18.79 19.10
C ASN A 5 -2.67 18.17 20.52
N THR A 6 -3.45 18.70 21.46
CA THR A 6 -3.45 18.26 22.86
C THR A 6 -4.66 17.37 23.06
N ILE A 7 -4.42 16.06 23.13
CA ILE A 7 -5.44 15.09 23.54
C ILE A 7 -5.48 15.09 25.08
N ILE A 8 -6.63 15.43 25.66
CA ILE A 8 -6.84 15.41 27.11
C ILE A 8 -7.47 14.07 27.48
N LEU A 9 -6.75 13.25 28.23
CA LEU A 9 -7.22 11.97 28.78
C LEU A 9 -7.53 12.13 30.26
N PHE A 10 -8.73 11.72 30.67
CA PHE A 10 -9.12 11.66 32.09
C PHE A 10 -8.87 10.25 32.61
N LEU A 11 -7.88 10.09 33.47
CA LEU A 11 -7.53 8.80 34.09
C LEU A 11 -8.10 8.72 35.51
N ARG A 12 -8.70 7.57 35.87
CA ARG A 12 -9.10 7.28 37.26
C ARG A 12 -7.87 6.90 38.07
N LYS A 13 -7.66 7.55 39.22
CA LYS A 13 -6.59 7.20 40.16
C LYS A 13 -6.82 5.80 40.73
N LYS A 14 -5.78 4.96 40.73
CA LYS A 14 -5.81 3.62 41.36
C LYS A 14 -6.01 3.79 42.87
N GLU A 15 -7.01 3.09 43.44
CA GLU A 15 -7.37 3.23 44.87
C GLU A 15 -6.30 2.68 45.81
N THR A 16 -5.49 1.74 45.35
CA THR A 16 -4.37 1.17 46.11
C THR A 16 -3.10 1.13 45.25
N PHE A 17 -2.06 1.86 45.66
CA PHE A 17 -0.71 1.65 45.16
C PHE A 17 -0.11 0.45 45.91
N LYS A 18 -0.23 -0.76 45.35
CA LYS A 18 0.50 -1.91 45.88
C LYS A 18 1.98 -1.75 45.57
N GLN A 19 2.81 -2.04 46.56
CA GLN A 19 4.27 -1.95 46.56
C GLN A 19 4.94 -3.02 45.66
N GLU A 20 4.29 -3.44 44.57
CA GLU A 20 4.81 -4.45 43.62
C GLU A 20 5.98 -3.89 42.77
N ASN A 21 6.20 -2.56 42.75
CA ASN A 21 7.24 -1.89 41.98
C ASN A 21 8.64 -1.88 42.63
N HIS A 22 8.84 -2.49 43.80
CA HIS A 22 10.17 -2.55 44.44
C HIS A 22 11.19 -3.31 43.59
N LEU A 23 10.77 -4.36 42.87
CA LEU A 23 11.64 -5.17 42.01
C LEU A 23 12.18 -4.37 40.81
N ILE A 24 11.34 -3.55 40.15
CA ILE A 24 11.75 -2.71 39.01
C ILE A 24 12.78 -1.66 39.43
N SER A 25 12.61 -1.07 40.62
CA SER A 25 13.56 -0.09 41.17
C SER A 25 14.89 -0.76 41.57
N GLN A 26 14.85 -2.01 42.01
CA GLN A 26 16.05 -2.80 42.33
C GLN A 26 16.80 -3.19 41.05
N ASP A 27 16.10 -3.67 40.01
CA ASP A 27 16.70 -4.00 38.71
C ASP A 27 17.39 -2.79 38.06
N TYR A 28 16.76 -1.61 38.08
CA TYR A 28 17.38 -0.37 37.61
C TYR A 28 18.66 -0.04 38.38
N SER A 29 18.59 -0.07 39.72
CA SER A 29 19.72 0.30 40.58
C SER A 29 20.88 -0.67 40.39
N LEU A 30 20.61 -1.98 40.30
CA LEU A 30 21.59 -3.03 40.05
C LEU A 30 22.26 -2.88 38.68
N ILE A 31 21.48 -2.72 37.60
CA ILE A 31 22.04 -2.56 36.24
C ILE A 31 22.92 -1.30 36.19
N LYS A 32 22.43 -0.19 36.74
CA LYS A 32 23.16 1.08 36.76
C LYS A 32 24.44 0.99 37.57
N GLU A 33 24.38 0.50 38.80
CA GLU A 33 25.55 0.33 39.67
C GLU A 33 26.60 -0.55 39.01
N ARG A 34 26.19 -1.65 38.34
CA ARG A 34 27.11 -2.54 37.63
C ARG A 34 27.78 -1.86 36.43
N ILE A 35 27.06 -1.06 35.64
CA ILE A 35 27.64 -0.31 34.50
C ILE A 35 28.58 0.81 34.97
N GLU A 36 28.23 1.46 36.08
CA GLU A 36 29.02 2.55 36.65
C GLU A 36 30.27 2.03 37.37
N ALA A 37 30.18 0.92 38.10
CA ALA A 37 31.32 0.25 38.72
C ALA A 37 32.35 -0.15 37.66
N GLU A 38 33.56 0.40 37.76
CA GLU A 38 34.66 0.28 36.79
C GLU A 38 35.31 -1.13 36.73
N ASN A 39 34.57 -2.19 37.08
CA ASN A 39 35.07 -3.55 37.15
C ASN A 39 34.04 -4.57 36.65
N LEU A 40 33.75 -4.50 35.35
CA LEU A 40 32.78 -5.37 34.66
C LEU A 40 33.24 -6.84 34.49
N LYS A 41 34.33 -7.22 35.16
CA LYS A 41 34.87 -8.59 35.18
C LYS A 41 34.10 -9.55 36.11
N ASP A 42 33.14 -9.03 36.88
CA ASP A 42 32.28 -9.87 37.72
C ASP A 42 31.32 -10.71 36.86
N ASN A 43 31.44 -12.03 37.04
CA ASN A 43 30.97 -13.09 36.16
C ASN A 43 29.51 -13.53 36.46
N GLU A 44 28.59 -12.58 36.70
CA GLU A 44 27.18 -12.94 36.83
C GLU A 44 26.50 -13.04 35.45
N SER A 45 25.79 -14.15 35.21
CA SER A 45 25.16 -14.46 33.92
C SER A 45 24.18 -13.38 33.44
N PHE A 46 23.55 -12.67 34.37
CA PHE A 46 22.56 -11.62 34.10
C PHE A 46 23.15 -10.45 33.30
N TYR A 47 24.30 -9.90 33.71
CA TYR A 47 24.93 -8.78 32.99
C TYR A 47 25.55 -9.23 31.66
N GLN A 48 26.13 -10.44 31.62
CA GLN A 48 26.72 -11.01 30.41
C GLN A 48 25.71 -11.13 29.27
N ASN A 49 24.43 -11.37 29.58
CA ASN A 49 23.35 -11.45 28.60
C ASN A 49 23.05 -10.07 27.97
N TYR A 50 22.92 -9.01 28.77
CA TYR A 50 22.67 -7.66 28.25
C TYR A 50 23.86 -7.11 27.46
N LEU A 51 25.08 -7.32 27.96
CA LEU A 51 26.30 -6.92 27.26
C LEU A 51 26.42 -7.65 25.92
N SER A 52 26.17 -8.96 25.88
CA SER A 52 26.20 -9.73 24.63
C SER A 52 25.13 -9.23 23.65
N ALA A 53 23.89 -9.06 24.11
CA ALA A 53 22.79 -8.57 23.27
C ALA A 53 23.07 -7.17 22.71
N TYR A 54 23.70 -6.29 23.50
CA TYR A 54 24.08 -4.96 23.04
C TYR A 54 25.21 -5.00 22.02
N CYS A 55 26.24 -5.83 22.25
CA CYS A 55 27.33 -6.03 21.30
C CYS A 55 26.81 -6.59 19.97
N ASP A 56 25.91 -7.57 20.00
CA ASP A 56 25.27 -8.12 18.80
C ASP A 56 24.45 -7.04 18.08
N PHE A 57 23.66 -6.26 18.82
CA PHE A 57 22.84 -5.17 18.30
C PHE A 57 23.69 -4.08 17.63
N ARG A 58 24.80 -3.66 18.26
CA ARG A 58 25.72 -2.64 17.72
C ARG A 58 26.78 -3.21 16.77
N LYS A 59 26.82 -4.54 16.58
CA LYS A 59 27.84 -5.28 15.82
C LYS A 59 29.27 -5.01 16.33
N PHE A 60 29.43 -4.94 17.65
CA PHE A 60 30.71 -4.83 18.29
C PHE A 60 31.23 -6.21 18.69
N ASP A 61 32.54 -6.41 18.57
CA ASP A 61 33.17 -7.58 19.18
C ASP A 61 33.04 -7.48 20.71
N LYS A 62 32.48 -8.52 21.32
CA LYS A 62 32.14 -8.53 22.75
C LYS A 62 33.37 -8.38 23.64
N GLU A 63 34.47 -9.04 23.30
CA GLU A 63 35.69 -9.01 24.10
C GLU A 63 36.35 -7.64 24.00
N LEU A 64 36.46 -7.10 22.79
CA LEU A 64 37.02 -5.76 22.56
C LEU A 64 36.18 -4.66 23.23
N TYR A 65 34.85 -4.75 23.12
CA TYR A 65 33.95 -3.77 23.73
C TYR A 65 33.95 -3.85 25.26
N SER A 66 34.01 -5.05 25.84
CA SER A 66 34.18 -5.24 27.28
C SER A 66 35.49 -4.63 27.79
N ASN A 67 36.59 -4.83 27.07
CA ASN A 67 37.88 -4.22 27.39
C ASN A 67 37.80 -2.68 27.31
N PHE A 68 37.12 -2.14 26.31
CA PHE A 68 36.86 -0.71 26.17
C PHE A 68 36.10 -0.13 27.36
N LEU A 69 35.02 -0.79 27.82
CA LEU A 69 34.28 -0.32 29.00
C LEU A 69 35.13 -0.34 30.29
N ASN A 70 36.17 -1.18 30.35
CA ASN A 70 37.14 -1.25 31.45
C ASN A 70 38.37 -0.35 31.24
N GLY A 71 38.35 0.55 30.26
CA GLY A 71 39.39 1.56 30.06
C GLY A 71 40.48 1.19 29.06
N ASN A 72 40.30 0.14 28.25
CA ASN A 72 41.25 -0.26 27.22
C ASN A 72 40.61 -0.27 25.83
N LEU A 73 40.90 0.75 25.02
CA LEU A 73 40.41 0.85 23.65
C LEU A 73 41.34 0.11 22.67
N ASP A 74 40.88 -1.01 22.13
CA ASP A 74 41.59 -1.74 21.08
C ASP A 74 41.55 -1.01 19.73
N SER A 75 42.65 -1.11 18.97
CA SER A 75 42.79 -0.52 17.64
C SER A 75 41.68 -0.92 16.65
N LYS A 76 41.20 -2.18 16.68
CA LYS A 76 40.11 -2.64 15.81
C LYS A 76 38.79 -1.97 16.14
N LEU A 77 38.53 -1.74 17.43
CA LEU A 77 37.33 -1.05 17.89
C LEU A 77 37.41 0.45 17.56
N ALA A 78 38.58 1.06 17.69
CA ALA A 78 38.83 2.46 17.32
C ALA A 78 38.63 2.74 15.81
N GLU A 79 38.85 1.74 14.95
CA GLU A 79 38.66 1.85 13.50
C GLU A 79 37.19 1.75 13.05
N LEU A 80 36.27 1.37 13.94
CA LEU A 80 34.84 1.34 13.65
C LEU A 80 34.31 2.76 13.42
N GLU A 81 33.36 2.90 12.50
CA GLU A 81 32.75 4.18 12.13
C GLU A 81 32.17 4.92 13.34
N ALA A 82 31.47 4.20 14.24
CA ALA A 82 30.94 4.77 15.47
C ALA A 82 32.02 5.42 16.36
N PHE A 83 33.21 4.81 16.47
CA PHE A 83 34.31 5.33 17.29
C PHE A 83 35.04 6.49 16.61
N LYS A 84 35.13 6.47 15.28
CA LYS A 84 35.60 7.62 14.48
C LYS A 84 34.68 8.83 14.68
N ASP A 85 33.37 8.60 14.69
CA ASP A 85 32.38 9.65 14.92
C ASP A 85 32.44 10.21 16.34
N TYR A 86 32.58 9.34 17.36
CA TYR A 86 32.85 9.80 18.74
C TYR A 86 34.09 10.67 18.80
N ARG A 87 35.16 10.29 18.09
CA ARG A 87 36.43 11.03 18.10
C ARG A 87 36.29 12.39 17.42
N ASN A 88 35.54 12.45 16.33
CA ASN A 88 35.22 13.71 15.65
C ASN A 88 34.37 14.63 16.53
N ALA A 89 33.35 14.11 17.21
CA ALA A 89 32.52 14.89 18.13
C ALA A 89 33.32 15.35 19.35
N PHE A 90 34.14 14.50 19.94
CA PHE A 90 35.01 14.84 21.07
C PHE A 90 35.89 16.06 20.76
N ARG A 91 36.49 16.12 19.56
CA ARG A 91 37.33 17.24 19.11
C ARG A 91 36.59 18.58 19.04
N GLN A 92 35.26 18.56 18.94
CA GLN A 92 34.43 19.76 18.89
C GLN A 92 33.98 20.24 20.29
N THR A 93 34.16 19.43 21.33
CA THR A 93 33.72 19.75 22.70
C THR A 93 34.52 20.89 23.32
N SER A 94 33.92 21.59 24.30
CA SER A 94 34.65 22.56 25.13
C SER A 94 35.75 21.93 25.96
N ASP A 95 35.59 20.67 26.36
CA ASP A 95 36.53 20.00 27.25
C ASP A 95 37.82 19.61 26.51
N TYR A 96 37.73 19.25 25.23
CA TYR A 96 38.91 19.09 24.37
C TYR A 96 39.68 20.42 24.20
N LYS A 97 38.96 21.53 24.01
CA LYS A 97 39.59 22.87 23.92
C LYS A 97 40.31 23.23 25.23
N LYS A 98 39.65 23.04 26.37
CA LYS A 98 40.24 23.26 27.71
C LYS A 98 41.45 22.36 27.95
N LEU A 99 41.40 21.08 27.51
CA LEU A 99 42.53 20.17 27.60
C LEU A 99 43.74 20.72 26.84
N LYS A 100 43.57 21.13 25.58
CA LYS A 100 44.62 21.73 24.73
C LYS A 100 45.22 23.00 25.36
N GLU A 101 44.40 23.78 26.05
CA GLU A 101 44.80 25.03 26.70
C GLU A 101 45.48 24.82 28.07
N SER A 102 45.29 23.65 28.69
CA SER A 102 45.80 23.33 30.02
C SER A 102 47.34 23.30 30.08
N LYS A 103 47.88 23.70 31.23
CA LYS A 103 49.32 23.69 31.48
C LYS A 103 49.91 22.28 31.35
N ILE A 104 49.23 21.27 31.91
CA ILE A 104 49.61 19.85 31.86
C ILE A 104 49.75 19.37 30.40
N TYR A 105 48.82 19.73 29.52
CA TYR A 105 48.88 19.33 28.12
C TYR A 105 50.01 20.04 27.35
N LYS A 106 50.22 21.33 27.60
CA LYS A 106 51.27 22.12 26.92
C LYS A 106 52.67 21.63 27.28
N GLU A 107 52.88 21.23 28.53
CA GLU A 107 54.17 20.80 29.10
C GLU A 107 54.43 19.29 28.97
N SER A 108 53.44 18.48 28.57
CA SER A 108 53.62 17.03 28.38
C SER A 108 54.44 16.69 27.13
N GLU A 109 55.37 15.74 27.27
CA GLU A 109 56.10 15.13 26.15
C GLU A 109 55.22 14.15 25.36
N ASP A 110 54.21 13.55 26.00
CA ASP A 110 53.24 12.64 25.39
C ASP A 110 51.84 13.24 25.37
N LYS A 111 51.61 14.13 24.40
CA LYS A 111 50.33 14.81 24.20
C LYS A 111 49.25 13.86 23.68
N GLN A 112 49.64 12.86 22.91
CA GLN A 112 48.72 11.91 22.29
C GLN A 112 48.05 11.02 23.35
N SER A 113 48.81 10.53 24.33
CA SER A 113 48.29 9.77 25.46
C SER A 113 47.25 10.56 26.29
N LEU A 114 47.47 11.87 26.49
CA LEU A 114 46.50 12.73 27.17
C LEU A 114 45.19 12.89 26.36
N GLU A 115 45.28 13.02 25.04
CA GLU A 115 44.09 13.07 24.17
C GLU A 115 43.36 11.73 24.11
N ASP A 116 44.08 10.61 24.09
CA ASP A 116 43.53 9.26 24.08
C ASP A 116 42.82 8.94 25.39
N LYS A 117 43.40 9.30 26.53
CA LYS A 117 42.76 9.15 27.84
C LYS A 117 41.49 9.99 27.98
N ALA A 118 41.52 11.23 27.53
CA ALA A 118 40.34 12.11 27.58
C ALA A 118 39.23 11.66 26.61
N PHE A 119 39.60 11.21 25.41
CA PHE A 119 38.66 10.64 24.46
C PHE A 119 38.02 9.35 24.98
N LEU A 120 38.83 8.46 25.57
CA LEU A 120 38.35 7.22 26.17
C LEU A 120 37.27 7.50 27.22
N ALA A 121 37.51 8.43 28.14
CA ALA A 121 36.52 8.82 29.15
C ALA A 121 35.23 9.39 28.51
N TYR A 122 35.36 10.23 27.47
CA TYR A 122 34.22 10.79 26.74
C TYR A 122 33.37 9.69 26.06
N ALA A 123 34.01 8.79 25.32
CA ALA A 123 33.31 7.72 24.59
C ALA A 123 32.69 6.71 25.57
N GLN A 124 33.39 6.36 26.65
CA GLN A 124 32.90 5.43 27.66
C GLN A 124 31.64 5.98 28.35
N ALA A 125 31.58 7.27 28.68
CA ALA A 125 30.41 7.86 29.31
C ALA A 125 29.16 7.71 28.42
N ILE A 126 29.29 7.97 27.11
CA ILE A 126 28.19 7.83 26.15
C ILE A 126 27.78 6.36 25.98
N GLU A 127 28.74 5.47 25.80
CA GLU A 127 28.47 4.05 25.57
C GLU A 127 27.92 3.34 26.81
N LYS A 128 28.36 3.70 28.02
CA LYS A 128 27.76 3.24 29.28
C LYS A 128 26.29 3.69 29.40
N ASP A 129 26.00 4.94 29.05
CA ASP A 129 24.63 5.47 29.06
C ASP A 129 23.75 4.75 28.03
N LYS A 130 24.26 4.51 26.82
CA LYS A 130 23.56 3.72 25.80
C LYS A 130 23.30 2.28 26.25
N LEU A 131 24.32 1.62 26.81
CA LEU A 131 24.19 0.26 27.33
C LEU A 131 23.13 0.19 28.44
N LEU A 132 23.11 1.15 29.36
CA LEU A 132 22.10 1.24 30.42
C LEU A 132 20.69 1.32 29.82
N TYR A 133 20.43 2.26 28.92
CA TYR A 133 19.11 2.43 28.32
C TYR A 133 18.71 1.26 27.42
N PHE A 134 19.68 0.62 26.76
CA PHE A 134 19.46 -0.62 26.03
C PHE A 134 19.03 -1.74 26.97
N SER A 135 19.75 -1.98 28.07
CA SER A 135 19.38 -3.00 29.07
C SER A 135 17.99 -2.76 29.64
N LEU A 136 17.63 -1.51 29.91
CA LEU A 136 16.31 -1.15 30.44
C LEU A 136 15.18 -1.33 29.42
N SER A 137 15.46 -1.24 28.12
CA SER A 137 14.47 -1.31 27.06
C SER A 137 14.37 -2.65 26.34
N LEU A 138 15.40 -3.50 26.45
CA LEU A 138 15.55 -4.75 25.70
C LEU A 138 14.32 -5.67 25.81
N ASN A 139 13.82 -5.84 27.04
CA ASN A 139 12.73 -6.76 27.36
C ASN A 139 11.38 -6.04 27.54
N GLN A 140 11.25 -4.80 27.05
CA GLN A 140 10.01 -4.02 27.18
C GLN A 140 9.24 -3.99 25.87
N GLU A 141 7.99 -4.46 25.91
CA GLU A 141 7.00 -4.28 24.85
C GLU A 141 6.15 -3.03 25.14
N VAL A 142 5.87 -2.26 24.09
CA VAL A 142 5.11 -1.01 24.13
C VAL A 142 3.93 -1.14 23.19
N LEU A 143 2.73 -0.87 23.72
CA LEU A 143 1.53 -0.67 22.90
C LEU A 143 1.47 0.79 22.44
N ILE A 144 1.57 1.01 21.14
CA ILE A 144 1.46 2.33 20.52
C ILE A 144 0.02 2.51 20.05
N ILE A 145 -0.65 3.56 20.54
CA ILE A 145 -1.98 3.97 20.08
C ILE A 145 -1.84 5.23 19.22
N LYS A 146 -2.22 5.13 17.95
CA LYS A 146 -2.24 6.25 17.00
C LYS A 146 -3.69 6.62 16.71
N SER A 147 -4.07 7.84 17.08
CA SER A 147 -5.31 8.42 16.58
C SER A 147 -5.15 8.70 15.08
N PRO A 148 -6.26 8.71 14.31
CA PRO A 148 -6.27 9.26 12.96
C PRO A 148 -5.64 10.66 12.92
N SER A 149 -5.08 11.04 11.77
CA SER A 149 -4.64 12.42 11.53
C SER A 149 -5.78 13.33 11.08
N ASP A 150 -6.84 12.74 10.53
CA ASP A 150 -8.04 13.44 10.09
C ASP A 150 -8.91 13.84 11.29
N ILE A 151 -9.39 15.09 11.32
CA ILE A 151 -10.14 15.64 12.46
C ILE A 151 -11.50 14.94 12.65
N LYS A 152 -12.17 14.52 11.56
CA LYS A 152 -13.45 13.82 11.66
C LYS A 152 -13.24 12.41 12.17
N GLU A 153 -12.25 11.71 11.65
CA GLU A 153 -11.89 10.38 12.16
C GLU A 153 -11.32 10.46 13.59
N GLN A 154 -10.65 11.55 13.99
CA GLN A 154 -10.28 11.81 15.39
C GLN A 154 -11.51 12.00 16.27
N LYS A 155 -12.50 12.78 15.84
CA LYS A 155 -13.77 12.96 16.55
C LYS A 155 -14.50 11.62 16.71
N LYS A 156 -14.57 10.80 15.67
CA LYS A 156 -15.13 9.44 15.71
C LYS A 156 -14.30 8.51 16.60
N PHE A 157 -12.98 8.59 16.52
CA PHE A 157 -12.04 7.85 17.36
C PHE A 157 -12.26 8.19 18.83
N LEU A 158 -12.41 9.47 19.16
CA LEU A 158 -12.63 9.95 20.51
C LEU A 158 -14.05 9.65 20.99
N GLY A 159 -15.07 9.81 20.14
CA GLY A 159 -16.50 9.72 20.47
C GLY A 159 -17.16 11.07 20.83
N TYR A 160 -16.41 12.16 20.76
CA TYR A 160 -16.87 13.51 21.10
C TYR A 160 -16.19 14.59 20.25
N GLU A 161 -16.74 15.80 20.29
CA GLU A 161 -16.12 17.01 19.80
C GLU A 161 -16.14 18.13 20.84
N TRP A 162 -15.33 19.17 20.63
CA TRP A 162 -15.34 20.36 21.48
C TRP A 162 -16.08 21.51 20.79
N SER A 163 -17.21 21.93 21.37
CA SER A 163 -17.96 23.11 20.92
C SER A 163 -17.32 24.39 21.48
N ASN A 164 -17.14 25.38 20.60
CA ASN A 164 -16.75 26.75 20.97
C ASN A 164 -17.90 27.75 20.75
N ARG A 165 -19.13 27.25 20.57
CA ARG A 165 -20.31 28.09 20.38
C ARG A 165 -20.62 28.80 21.69
N LYS A 166 -20.75 30.13 21.64
CA LYS A 166 -21.00 30.94 22.83
C LYS A 166 -22.32 30.55 23.52
N GLY A 167 -22.26 30.16 24.79
CA GLY A 167 -23.39 29.62 25.56
C GLY A 167 -23.61 28.10 25.41
N ASP A 168 -22.75 27.41 24.66
CA ASP A 168 -22.76 25.97 24.46
C ASP A 168 -21.33 25.40 24.37
N GLU A 169 -20.39 26.03 25.07
CA GLU A 169 -18.98 25.64 25.08
C GLU A 169 -18.75 24.34 25.85
N GLY A 170 -17.86 23.49 25.33
CA GLY A 170 -17.42 22.28 26.04
C GLY A 170 -17.51 21.00 25.20
N LEU A 171 -17.35 19.86 25.88
CA LEU A 171 -17.35 18.54 25.27
C LEU A 171 -18.78 18.13 24.87
N LYS A 172 -18.97 17.79 23.61
CA LYS A 172 -20.23 17.33 23.01
C LYS A 172 -20.06 15.92 22.47
N GLU A 173 -20.85 14.99 22.98
CA GLU A 173 -20.86 13.63 22.45
C GLU A 173 -21.46 13.63 21.03
N LEU A 174 -20.89 12.81 20.16
CA LEU A 174 -21.35 12.73 18.77
C LEU A 174 -22.58 11.82 18.62
N HIS A 175 -22.78 10.90 19.57
CA HIS A 175 -23.78 9.85 19.51
C HIS A 175 -24.36 9.58 20.90
N GLU A 176 -25.67 9.34 20.95
CA GLU A 176 -26.36 8.69 22.07
C GLU A 176 -26.98 7.37 21.54
N PRO A 177 -26.50 6.19 21.98
CA PRO A 177 -25.45 5.96 22.97
C PRO A 177 -24.03 6.31 22.46
N TYR A 178 -23.10 6.52 23.38
CA TYR A 178 -21.70 6.87 23.09
C TYR A 178 -21.01 5.80 22.25
N LEU A 179 -20.51 6.17 21.05
CA LEU A 179 -19.82 5.26 20.14
C LEU A 179 -18.40 5.73 19.86
N SER A 180 -17.43 4.89 20.20
CA SER A 180 -16.00 5.13 19.98
C SER A 180 -15.25 3.79 19.87
N PRO A 181 -14.18 3.69 19.05
CA PRO A 181 -13.24 2.58 19.11
C PRO A 181 -12.31 2.65 20.33
N LEU A 182 -12.19 3.84 20.98
CA LEU A 182 -11.31 4.06 22.12
C LEU A 182 -11.86 3.38 23.39
N PHE A 183 -13.14 3.59 23.73
CA PHE A 183 -13.75 3.01 24.93
C PHE A 183 -15.27 2.94 24.85
N GLU A 184 -15.88 2.13 25.72
CA GLU A 184 -17.33 2.01 25.90
C GLU A 184 -17.72 2.28 27.36
N ARG A 185 -18.67 3.21 27.58
CA ARG A 185 -19.09 3.63 28.93
C ARG A 185 -19.74 2.50 29.75
N GLY A 186 -20.61 1.72 29.10
CA GLY A 186 -21.36 0.64 29.75
C GLY A 186 -20.55 -0.64 29.97
N ASN A 187 -19.42 -0.79 29.27
CA ASN A 187 -18.55 -1.96 29.38
C ASN A 187 -17.06 -1.57 29.22
N PRO A 188 -16.41 -1.12 30.30
CA PRO A 188 -14.99 -0.73 30.26
C PRO A 188 -14.01 -1.86 29.95
N GLN A 189 -14.46 -3.13 29.91
CA GLN A 189 -13.64 -4.31 29.60
C GLN A 189 -13.99 -4.92 28.24
N ASN A 190 -14.68 -4.16 27.36
CA ASN A 190 -15.01 -4.65 26.03
C ASN A 190 -13.72 -4.88 25.21
N GLU A 191 -13.45 -6.13 24.83
CA GLU A 191 -12.25 -6.53 24.10
C GLU A 191 -12.13 -5.91 22.69
N THR A 192 -13.25 -5.41 22.15
CA THR A 192 -13.30 -4.69 20.86
C THR A 192 -12.89 -3.21 20.97
N LYS A 193 -12.46 -2.75 22.15
CA LYS A 193 -12.10 -1.34 22.42
C LYS A 193 -10.64 -1.19 22.83
N LEU A 194 -10.02 -0.08 22.41
CA LEU A 194 -8.59 0.17 22.64
C LEU A 194 -8.25 0.33 24.13
N ASN A 195 -9.14 0.85 24.96
CA ASN A 195 -8.91 0.97 26.41
C ASN A 195 -8.69 -0.39 27.06
N THR A 196 -9.35 -1.44 26.59
CA THR A 196 -9.14 -2.81 27.07
C THR A 196 -7.77 -3.33 26.65
N LEU A 197 -7.31 -3.00 25.43
CA LEU A 197 -5.93 -3.32 25.01
C LEU A 197 -4.89 -2.61 25.88
N ILE A 198 -5.09 -1.32 26.17
CA ILE A 198 -4.23 -0.53 27.07
C ILE A 198 -4.20 -1.17 28.47
N TYR A 199 -5.37 -1.56 29.00
CA TYR A 199 -5.47 -2.23 30.29
C TYR A 199 -4.73 -3.57 30.30
N LYS A 200 -4.97 -4.45 29.32
CA LYS A 200 -4.28 -5.73 29.18
C LYS A 200 -2.76 -5.55 28.99
N SER A 201 -2.33 -4.53 28.25
CA SER A 201 -0.91 -4.21 28.07
C SER A 201 -0.28 -3.79 29.40
N PHE A 202 -0.95 -2.97 30.20
CA PHE A 202 -0.45 -2.57 31.53
C PHE A 202 -0.34 -3.76 32.51
N LEU A 203 -1.18 -4.78 32.33
CA LEU A 203 -1.13 -6.02 33.12
C LEU A 203 -0.21 -7.10 32.52
N ASN A 204 0.44 -6.84 31.38
CA ASN A 204 1.21 -7.83 30.62
C ASN A 204 0.40 -9.09 30.24
N THR A 205 -0.90 -8.95 30.02
CA THR A 205 -1.80 -10.05 29.61
C THR A 205 -2.34 -9.86 28.18
N LEU A 206 -1.83 -8.87 27.44
CA LEU A 206 -2.24 -8.62 26.06
C LEU A 206 -1.50 -9.58 25.12
N ASP A 207 -2.24 -10.51 24.53
CA ASP A 207 -1.70 -11.46 23.56
C ASP A 207 -1.72 -10.86 22.13
N VAL A 208 -2.87 -10.91 21.46
CA VAL A 208 -3.06 -10.44 20.08
C VAL A 208 -3.88 -9.15 20.03
N ILE A 209 -3.54 -8.24 19.11
CA ILE A 209 -4.38 -7.09 18.76
C ILE A 209 -5.44 -7.52 17.74
N PRO A 210 -6.75 -7.39 18.05
CA PRO A 210 -7.83 -7.70 17.11
C PRO A 210 -7.67 -6.95 15.79
N GLN A 211 -7.96 -7.62 14.67
CA GLN A 211 -7.75 -7.08 13.32
C GLN A 211 -8.38 -5.69 13.11
N GLU A 212 -9.58 -5.47 13.66
CA GLU A 212 -10.33 -4.21 13.60
C GLU A 212 -9.63 -3.04 14.31
N LEU A 213 -8.76 -3.34 15.28
CA LEU A 213 -8.04 -2.36 16.09
C LEU A 213 -6.61 -2.13 15.60
N GLN A 214 -6.09 -2.94 14.68
CA GLN A 214 -4.73 -2.82 14.16
C GLN A 214 -4.49 -1.52 13.38
N THR A 215 -5.55 -0.86 12.90
CA THR A 215 -5.46 0.47 12.30
C THR A 215 -5.05 1.54 13.32
N TYR A 216 -5.34 1.35 14.60
CA TYR A 216 -5.09 2.31 15.67
C TYR A 216 -4.05 1.86 16.68
N ALA A 217 -3.79 0.55 16.79
CA ALA A 217 -2.92 -0.04 17.79
C ALA A 217 -1.86 -0.92 17.15
N THR A 218 -0.61 -0.76 17.58
CA THR A 218 0.51 -1.60 17.17
C THR A 218 1.39 -1.91 18.37
N LYS A 219 1.95 -3.12 18.46
CA LYS A 219 3.00 -3.47 19.42
C LYS A 219 4.37 -3.14 18.83
N ALA A 220 5.29 -2.69 19.68
CA ALA A 220 6.69 -2.48 19.33
C ALA A 220 7.58 -2.80 20.54
N ARG A 221 8.84 -3.14 20.30
CA ARG A 221 9.81 -3.25 21.41
C ARG A 221 10.38 -1.86 21.69
N LEU A 222 10.51 -1.50 22.97
CA LEU A 222 11.01 -0.18 23.36
C LEU A 222 12.43 0.05 22.83
N VAL A 223 13.26 -1.01 22.79
CA VAL A 223 14.63 -0.95 22.27
C VAL A 223 14.68 -0.50 20.81
N ASP A 224 13.68 -0.85 19.99
CA ASP A 224 13.62 -0.42 18.59
C ASP A 224 13.15 1.04 18.47
N MET A 225 12.50 1.58 19.50
CA MET A 225 12.01 2.96 19.53
C MET A 225 13.09 3.96 19.94
N ILE A 226 14.29 3.52 20.32
CA ILE A 226 15.40 4.37 20.74
C ILE A 226 16.55 4.24 19.73
N ASP A 227 17.15 5.38 19.35
CA ASP A 227 18.27 5.41 18.42
C ASP A 227 19.60 5.34 19.18
N PHE A 228 20.23 4.15 19.16
CA PHE A 228 21.53 3.91 19.78
C PHE A 228 22.71 4.16 18.83
N GLU A 229 22.48 4.49 17.56
CA GLU A 229 23.55 4.72 16.58
C GLU A 229 24.10 6.14 16.66
N LYS A 230 23.26 7.12 16.97
CA LYS A 230 23.65 8.54 17.07
C LYS A 230 24.78 8.79 18.05
N VAL A 231 25.75 9.60 17.65
CA VAL A 231 26.88 10.03 18.48
C VAL A 231 26.41 10.72 19.77
N GLU A 232 25.43 11.60 19.66
CA GLU A 232 24.75 12.21 20.80
C GLU A 232 23.54 11.36 21.20
N PHE A 233 23.57 10.78 22.39
CA PHE A 233 22.51 9.92 22.88
C PHE A 233 21.41 10.74 23.59
N ASN A 234 20.40 11.17 22.84
CA ASN A 234 19.35 12.06 23.34
C ASN A 234 18.18 11.36 24.03
N LYS A 235 18.19 10.02 24.14
CA LYS A 235 17.19 9.18 24.83
C LYS A 235 15.75 9.38 24.32
N ALA A 236 15.59 9.94 23.13
CA ALA A 236 14.28 10.19 22.55
C ALA A 236 13.62 8.87 22.12
N ILE A 237 12.37 8.67 22.54
CA ILE A 237 11.55 7.53 22.13
C ILE A 237 10.78 7.92 20.86
N SER A 238 11.11 7.28 19.74
CA SER A 238 10.42 7.40 18.47
C SER A 238 9.16 6.54 18.43
N LEU A 239 8.01 7.13 18.10
CA LEU A 239 6.77 6.40 17.83
C LEU A 239 6.77 5.67 16.46
N ASN A 240 7.90 5.72 15.75
CA ASN A 240 8.19 4.98 14.54
C ASN A 240 9.48 4.17 14.80
N PRO A 241 9.36 2.91 15.28
CA PRO A 241 10.51 2.10 15.65
C PRO A 241 11.51 1.95 14.50
N SER A 242 12.80 1.97 14.82
CA SER A 242 13.95 1.79 13.93
C SER A 242 13.93 0.38 13.33
N ASN A 243 13.89 0.27 12.00
CA ASN A 243 13.61 -0.95 11.24
C ASN A 243 14.64 -2.09 11.35
N LEU A 244 15.64 -2.03 12.24
CA LEU A 244 16.69 -3.06 12.32
C LEU A 244 16.14 -4.42 12.76
N MET A 245 15.12 -4.45 13.63
CA MET A 245 14.43 -5.70 14.01
C MET A 245 12.96 -5.77 13.61
N GLN A 246 12.39 -4.72 12.98
CA GLN A 246 11.22 -4.97 12.13
C GLN A 246 11.57 -5.96 11.02
N ASN A 247 12.81 -6.07 10.55
CA ASN A 247 13.16 -7.13 9.59
C ASN A 247 13.01 -8.58 10.12
N GLU A 248 12.90 -8.80 11.44
CA GLU A 248 12.57 -10.13 11.99
C GLU A 248 11.16 -10.21 12.60
N MET A 249 10.64 -9.12 13.21
CA MET A 249 9.24 -9.03 13.68
C MET A 249 8.21 -8.67 12.58
N SER A 250 8.66 -8.24 11.40
CA SER A 250 7.86 -7.89 10.21
C SER A 250 8.20 -8.76 9.01
N ASN A 251 9.07 -9.76 9.14
CA ASN A 251 9.12 -10.78 8.12
C ASN A 251 7.81 -11.58 8.21
N PRO A 252 6.92 -11.50 7.20
CA PRO A 252 5.63 -12.19 7.26
C PRO A 252 5.78 -13.72 7.40
N PHE A 253 6.98 -14.25 7.18
CA PHE A 253 7.32 -15.64 7.28
C PHE A 253 7.96 -16.04 8.62
N VAL A 254 8.04 -15.16 9.63
CA VAL A 254 8.69 -15.48 10.92
C VAL A 254 8.09 -16.73 11.61
N ASN A 255 6.79 -16.97 11.41
CA ASN A 255 6.07 -18.13 11.93
C ASN A 255 5.97 -19.29 10.91
N SER A 256 6.77 -19.26 9.85
CA SER A 256 6.85 -20.36 8.89
C SER A 256 7.31 -21.64 9.59
N LYS A 257 6.70 -22.78 9.25
CA LYS A 257 7.15 -24.09 9.73
C LYS A 257 8.44 -24.59 9.04
N TYR A 258 8.95 -23.82 8.08
CA TYR A 258 10.19 -24.08 7.36
C TYR A 258 11.21 -22.97 7.61
N GLU A 259 12.49 -23.34 7.55
CA GLU A 259 13.64 -22.44 7.71
C GLU A 259 13.58 -21.26 6.74
N LEU A 260 13.93 -20.07 7.24
CA LEU A 260 14.04 -18.86 6.43
C LEU A 260 15.46 -18.71 5.91
N VAL A 261 15.58 -18.62 4.59
CA VAL A 261 16.86 -18.52 3.87
C VAL A 261 16.92 -17.22 3.10
N GLU A 262 18.10 -16.61 3.05
CA GLU A 262 18.31 -15.37 2.29
C GLU A 262 18.12 -15.60 0.78
N PHE A 263 17.37 -14.70 0.14
CA PHE A 263 17.09 -14.71 -1.29
C PHE A 263 18.37 -14.75 -2.13
N GLY A 264 19.43 -14.06 -1.70
CA GLY A 264 20.73 -14.06 -2.35
C GLY A 264 21.48 -15.39 -2.28
N GLN A 265 21.12 -16.29 -1.36
CA GLN A 265 21.67 -17.65 -1.31
C GLN A 265 20.91 -18.60 -2.25
N LEU A 266 19.64 -18.30 -2.54
CA LEU A 266 18.78 -19.11 -3.41
C LEU A 266 18.91 -18.71 -4.90
N THR A 267 19.27 -17.46 -5.17
CA THR A 267 19.34 -16.89 -6.52
C THR A 267 20.71 -16.32 -6.84
N LYS A 268 21.01 -16.20 -8.14
CA LYS A 268 22.22 -15.54 -8.65
C LYS A 268 21.83 -14.31 -9.44
N SER A 269 22.38 -13.14 -9.08
CA SER A 269 22.12 -11.90 -9.82
C SER A 269 22.94 -11.84 -11.12
N LEU A 270 22.30 -11.45 -12.22
CA LEU A 270 22.94 -11.13 -13.50
C LEU A 270 23.21 -9.63 -13.68
N GLY A 271 22.94 -8.82 -12.65
CA GLY A 271 23.03 -7.37 -12.73
C GLY A 271 21.71 -6.73 -13.17
N LYS A 272 21.81 -5.58 -13.85
CA LYS A 272 20.66 -4.81 -14.31
C LYS A 272 20.21 -5.19 -15.73
N GLY A 273 18.99 -4.81 -16.08
CA GLY A 273 18.54 -4.83 -17.48
C GLY A 273 19.41 -3.95 -18.38
N ARG A 274 19.25 -4.11 -19.70
CA ARG A 274 20.20 -3.59 -20.71
C ARG A 274 19.64 -2.48 -21.58
N ARG A 275 18.35 -2.15 -21.47
CA ARG A 275 17.68 -1.21 -22.37
C ARG A 275 17.11 -0.02 -21.59
N PRO A 276 16.92 1.15 -22.21
CA PRO A 276 16.16 2.23 -21.59
C PRO A 276 14.66 1.90 -21.57
N ALA A 277 13.90 2.52 -20.67
CA ALA A 277 12.44 2.37 -20.59
C ALA A 277 11.69 2.69 -21.90
N SER A 278 12.26 3.53 -22.76
CA SER A 278 11.72 3.90 -24.08
C SER A 278 11.83 2.80 -25.13
N PHE A 279 12.46 1.67 -24.82
CA PHE A 279 12.60 0.53 -25.73
C PHE A 279 11.29 -0.28 -25.89
N ALA A 280 10.27 0.04 -25.08
CA ALA A 280 8.97 -0.60 -25.18
C ALA A 280 8.26 -0.26 -26.49
N ASP A 281 7.63 -1.28 -27.07
CA ASP A 281 6.76 -1.19 -28.25
C ASP A 281 5.53 -2.07 -28.00
N SER A 282 4.33 -1.46 -28.00
CA SER A 282 3.06 -2.17 -27.80
C SER A 282 2.80 -3.27 -28.84
N ASN A 283 3.39 -3.16 -30.03
CA ASN A 283 3.29 -4.15 -31.10
C ASN A 283 4.41 -5.21 -31.07
N GLY A 284 5.27 -5.15 -30.05
CA GLY A 284 6.41 -6.04 -29.87
C GLY A 284 6.03 -7.51 -29.74
N LYS A 285 6.99 -8.39 -30.05
CA LYS A 285 6.84 -9.86 -29.98
C LYS A 285 7.32 -10.45 -28.65
N TYR A 286 8.34 -9.85 -28.05
CA TYR A 286 8.97 -10.34 -26.83
C TYR A 286 8.55 -9.51 -25.62
N PRO A 287 8.44 -10.09 -24.43
CA PRO A 287 8.21 -9.35 -23.19
C PRO A 287 9.32 -8.32 -22.91
N PHE A 288 8.91 -7.13 -22.49
CA PHE A 288 9.78 -6.04 -22.02
C PHE A 288 9.39 -5.64 -20.60
N ILE A 289 10.32 -5.79 -19.65
CA ILE A 289 10.08 -5.54 -18.23
C ILE A 289 10.69 -4.20 -17.83
N LYS A 290 9.87 -3.29 -17.29
CA LYS A 290 10.30 -2.03 -16.68
C LYS A 290 10.18 -2.09 -15.16
N SER A 291 10.58 -1.01 -14.47
CA SER A 291 10.35 -0.85 -13.03
C SER A 291 8.89 -0.53 -12.68
N SER A 292 7.98 -1.39 -13.13
CA SER A 292 6.53 -1.30 -12.90
C SER A 292 5.92 -2.69 -12.88
N ARG A 293 4.66 -2.83 -12.45
CA ARG A 293 3.92 -4.10 -12.51
C ARG A 293 3.44 -4.46 -13.92
N ILE A 294 3.47 -3.51 -14.86
CA ILE A 294 2.98 -3.71 -16.22
C ILE A 294 4.06 -4.44 -17.03
N LEU A 295 3.66 -5.55 -17.66
CA LEU A 295 4.48 -6.25 -18.63
C LEU A 295 4.25 -5.62 -20.01
N GLU A 296 5.28 -5.00 -20.57
CA GLU A 296 5.25 -4.42 -21.92
C GLU A 296 5.87 -5.39 -22.93
N LYS A 297 5.99 -4.94 -24.18
CA LYS A 297 6.59 -5.74 -25.25
C LYS A 297 7.69 -4.97 -25.97
N CYS A 298 8.52 -5.68 -26.72
CA CYS A 298 9.57 -5.14 -27.58
C CYS A 298 9.83 -6.11 -28.75
N ASN A 299 10.56 -5.64 -29.78
CA ASN A 299 10.85 -6.44 -30.97
C ASN A 299 12.15 -7.23 -30.91
N GLU A 300 13.04 -6.90 -29.95
CA GLU A 300 14.30 -7.62 -29.71
C GLU A 300 14.35 -8.13 -28.28
N TYR A 301 15.16 -9.16 -28.03
CA TYR A 301 15.38 -9.71 -26.69
C TYR A 301 16.88 -9.76 -26.38
N ASP A 302 17.22 -9.62 -25.11
CA ASP A 302 18.62 -9.66 -24.63
C ASP A 302 18.92 -10.95 -23.84
N PHE A 303 17.87 -11.67 -23.43
CA PHE A 303 17.92 -12.84 -22.57
C PHE A 303 16.99 -13.93 -23.12
N ASP A 304 17.39 -15.20 -22.99
CA ASP A 304 16.57 -16.38 -23.29
C ASP A 304 16.79 -17.43 -22.18
N ILE A 305 16.19 -17.16 -21.02
CA ILE A 305 16.46 -17.87 -19.76
C ILE A 305 15.23 -17.81 -18.85
N GLU A 306 15.21 -18.65 -17.81
CA GLU A 306 14.28 -18.50 -16.68
C GLU A 306 14.83 -17.50 -15.66
N ALA A 307 14.06 -16.46 -15.33
CA ALA A 307 14.50 -15.41 -14.44
C ALA A 307 13.37 -14.76 -13.63
N LEU A 308 13.76 -14.22 -12.47
CA LEU A 308 13.00 -13.24 -11.70
C LEU A 308 13.55 -11.84 -12.00
N ILE A 309 12.66 -10.88 -12.24
CA ILE A 309 13.03 -9.49 -12.54
C ILE A 309 12.34 -8.58 -11.52
N ILE A 310 13.12 -7.74 -10.80
CA ILE A 310 12.62 -6.82 -9.77
C ILE A 310 13.00 -5.39 -10.16
N GLY A 311 12.01 -4.49 -10.25
CA GLY A 311 12.26 -3.07 -10.50
C GLY A 311 13.02 -2.39 -9.37
N ASP A 312 13.96 -1.50 -9.70
CA ASP A 312 14.80 -0.80 -8.72
C ASP A 312 14.21 0.53 -8.24
N GLY A 313 13.16 1.03 -8.88
CA GLY A 313 12.56 2.34 -8.61
C GLY A 313 11.04 2.40 -8.76
N GLY A 314 10.40 3.39 -8.15
CA GLY A 314 8.94 3.54 -8.19
C GLY A 314 8.23 2.69 -7.13
N SER A 315 7.43 1.72 -7.56
CA SER A 315 6.64 0.83 -6.66
C SER A 315 7.19 -0.59 -6.69
N ALA A 316 7.13 -1.30 -5.55
CA ALA A 316 7.52 -2.70 -5.47
C ALA A 316 6.80 -3.58 -6.50
N ASN A 317 7.59 -4.42 -7.17
CA ASN A 317 7.15 -5.34 -8.21
C ASN A 317 8.14 -6.50 -8.34
N ILE A 318 7.66 -7.63 -8.85
CA ILE A 318 8.47 -8.77 -9.26
C ILE A 318 7.80 -9.39 -10.49
N HIS A 319 8.60 -9.86 -11.43
CA HIS A 319 8.16 -10.58 -12.63
C HIS A 319 8.84 -11.94 -12.70
N TYR A 320 8.11 -12.94 -13.19
CA TYR A 320 8.65 -14.24 -13.56
C TYR A 320 8.55 -14.40 -15.09
N ILE A 321 9.67 -14.75 -15.72
CA ILE A 321 9.73 -15.04 -17.15
C ILE A 321 10.52 -16.34 -17.34
N ASN A 322 10.06 -17.17 -18.29
CA ASN A 322 10.81 -18.30 -18.80
C ASN A 322 10.87 -18.22 -20.33
N GLY A 323 12.05 -17.92 -20.88
CA GLY A 323 12.30 -17.79 -22.31
C GLY A 323 12.83 -16.41 -22.70
N LYS A 324 12.50 -15.96 -23.91
CA LYS A 324 13.03 -14.73 -24.53
C LYS A 324 12.43 -13.47 -23.93
N PHE A 325 13.25 -12.55 -23.44
CA PHE A 325 12.82 -11.22 -22.97
C PHE A 325 13.93 -10.15 -23.02
N SER A 326 13.54 -8.90 -22.84
CA SER A 326 14.43 -7.79 -22.49
C SER A 326 13.89 -7.02 -21.28
N SER A 327 14.73 -6.24 -20.62
CA SER A 327 14.31 -5.43 -19.47
C SER A 327 15.10 -4.13 -19.36
N SER A 328 14.50 -3.16 -18.66
CA SER A 328 15.08 -1.84 -18.52
C SER A 328 16.30 -1.83 -17.59
N ASP A 329 17.21 -0.88 -17.75
CA ASP A 329 18.31 -0.57 -16.82
C ASP A 329 17.88 -0.20 -15.38
N HIS A 330 16.58 -0.02 -15.16
CA HIS A 330 15.91 0.14 -13.87
C HIS A 330 15.34 -1.17 -13.29
N THR A 331 15.88 -2.32 -13.66
CA THR A 331 15.49 -3.61 -13.07
C THR A 331 16.72 -4.43 -12.70
N TYR A 332 16.60 -5.30 -11.70
CA TYR A 332 17.57 -6.34 -11.35
C TYR A 332 17.08 -7.71 -11.82
N ILE A 333 17.99 -8.50 -12.39
CA ILE A 333 17.70 -9.84 -12.93
C ILE A 333 18.34 -10.90 -12.02
N PHE A 334 17.55 -11.90 -11.62
CA PHE A 334 17.96 -13.01 -10.77
C PHE A 334 17.60 -14.35 -11.41
N ILE A 335 18.55 -15.29 -11.42
CA ILE A 335 18.36 -16.64 -11.95
C ILE A 335 18.51 -17.68 -10.83
N ASN A 336 18.14 -18.92 -11.15
CA ASN A 336 18.27 -20.03 -10.23
C ASN A 336 19.75 -20.31 -9.90
N ASN A 337 20.08 -20.47 -8.62
CA ASN A 337 21.43 -20.80 -8.15
C ASN A 337 21.54 -22.18 -7.47
N LYS A 338 20.43 -22.90 -7.26
CA LYS A 338 20.41 -24.20 -6.56
C LYS A 338 19.54 -25.23 -7.29
N LYS A 339 19.89 -26.52 -7.20
CA LYS A 339 19.10 -27.59 -7.86
C LYS A 339 17.73 -27.85 -7.21
N ASN A 340 17.58 -27.52 -5.93
CA ASN A 340 16.39 -27.83 -5.12
C ASN A 340 15.49 -26.60 -4.88
N ILE A 341 15.54 -25.60 -5.76
CA ILE A 341 14.68 -24.42 -5.69
C ILE A 341 13.96 -24.21 -7.02
N ILE A 342 12.68 -23.86 -6.95
CA ILE A 342 11.85 -23.50 -8.11
C ILE A 342 11.70 -21.97 -8.13
N LEU A 343 12.15 -21.29 -9.20
CA LEU A 343 12.05 -19.83 -9.27
C LEU A 343 10.61 -19.33 -9.20
N LYS A 344 9.68 -20.06 -9.81
CA LYS A 344 8.25 -19.72 -9.78
C LYS A 344 7.64 -19.80 -8.38
N PHE A 345 8.17 -20.67 -7.50
CA PHE A 345 7.80 -20.67 -6.08
C PHE A 345 8.22 -19.36 -5.41
N ILE A 346 9.47 -18.93 -5.61
CA ILE A 346 9.97 -17.65 -5.07
C ILE A 346 9.13 -16.48 -5.59
N TYR A 347 8.78 -16.50 -6.88
CA TYR A 347 7.88 -15.51 -7.47
C TYR A 347 6.56 -15.42 -6.70
N TYR A 348 5.86 -16.53 -6.47
CA TYR A 348 4.59 -16.50 -5.75
C TYR A 348 4.73 -16.01 -4.30
N VAL A 349 5.79 -16.44 -3.60
CA VAL A 349 6.08 -15.99 -2.22
C VAL A 349 6.25 -14.47 -2.16
N ILE A 350 7.07 -13.89 -3.04
CA ILE A 350 7.35 -12.45 -3.04
C ILE A 350 6.17 -11.65 -3.61
N ASN A 351 5.55 -12.12 -4.70
CA ASN A 351 4.45 -11.41 -5.36
C ASN A 351 3.20 -11.30 -4.47
N SER A 352 2.94 -12.32 -3.64
CA SER A 352 1.85 -12.28 -2.66
C SER A 352 2.22 -11.50 -1.39
N ASN A 353 3.47 -11.06 -1.25
CA ASN A 353 3.97 -10.34 -0.08
C ASN A 353 4.82 -9.13 -0.50
N LEU A 354 4.39 -8.37 -1.52
CA LEU A 354 5.17 -7.27 -2.10
C LEU A 354 5.61 -6.21 -1.07
N HIS A 355 4.87 -6.08 0.04
CA HIS A 355 5.23 -5.22 1.16
C HIS A 355 6.65 -5.48 1.71
N ILE A 356 7.17 -6.72 1.63
CA ILE A 356 8.55 -7.03 2.04
C ILE A 356 9.59 -6.33 1.16
N LEU A 357 9.26 -6.09 -0.11
CA LEU A 357 10.09 -5.28 -1.01
C LEU A 357 9.88 -3.79 -0.72
N GLU A 358 8.64 -3.34 -0.47
CA GLU A 358 8.31 -1.93 -0.21
C GLU A 358 9.10 -1.34 0.96
N VAL A 359 9.40 -2.13 1.99
CA VAL A 359 10.29 -1.73 3.11
C VAL A 359 11.69 -1.32 2.63
N GLY A 360 12.16 -1.93 1.54
CA GLY A 360 13.45 -1.63 0.93
C GLY A 360 13.48 -0.35 0.08
N PHE A 361 12.32 0.20 -0.29
CA PHE A 361 12.22 1.39 -1.14
C PHE A 361 12.45 2.66 -0.31
N LYS A 362 13.63 3.28 -0.46
CA LYS A 362 14.07 4.48 0.28
C LYS A 362 14.19 5.70 -0.64
N GLY A 363 13.87 6.89 -0.12
CA GLY A 363 13.97 8.18 -0.83
C GLY A 363 12.73 9.07 -0.64
N ILE A 364 12.91 10.40 -0.68
CA ILE A 364 11.81 11.38 -0.48
C ILE A 364 11.03 11.63 -1.77
N ALA A 365 11.73 11.91 -2.89
CA ALA A 365 11.10 12.23 -4.18
C ALA A 365 11.01 11.03 -5.13
N LEU A 366 12.10 10.26 -5.25
CA LEU A 366 12.16 9.00 -5.99
C LEU A 366 12.62 7.91 -5.03
N LYS A 367 11.79 6.90 -4.85
CA LYS A 367 12.10 5.75 -3.99
C LYS A 367 12.77 4.67 -4.82
N ASN A 368 13.90 4.18 -4.33
CA ASN A 368 14.63 3.07 -4.96
C ASN A 368 14.95 1.98 -3.94
N ILE A 369 15.10 0.75 -4.42
CA ILE A 369 15.49 -0.42 -3.63
C ILE A 369 16.90 -0.87 -4.01
N ALA A 370 17.75 -1.13 -3.01
CA ALA A 370 19.10 -1.60 -3.25
C ALA A 370 19.12 -3.11 -3.53
N LYS A 371 19.96 -3.55 -4.49
CA LYS A 371 20.20 -4.98 -4.76
C LYS A 371 20.59 -5.75 -3.49
N SER A 372 21.44 -5.16 -2.64
CA SER A 372 21.88 -5.78 -1.39
C SER A 372 20.71 -6.05 -0.45
N PHE A 373 19.74 -5.15 -0.38
CA PHE A 373 18.53 -5.36 0.41
C PHE A 373 17.73 -6.55 -0.13
N ILE A 374 17.50 -6.61 -1.45
CA ILE A 374 16.81 -7.74 -2.10
C ILE A 374 17.51 -9.07 -1.77
N GLN A 375 18.84 -9.11 -1.84
CA GLN A 375 19.63 -10.31 -1.53
C GLN A 375 19.51 -10.74 -0.06
N SER A 376 19.35 -9.79 0.87
CA SER A 376 19.20 -10.07 2.30
C SER A 376 17.80 -10.50 2.74
N LEU A 377 16.79 -10.46 1.86
CA LEU A 377 15.43 -10.86 2.20
C LEU A 377 15.39 -12.33 2.60
N LYS A 378 14.87 -12.63 3.79
CA LYS A 378 14.69 -14.00 4.27
C LYS A 378 13.33 -14.54 3.83
N ILE A 379 13.30 -15.66 3.11
CA ILE A 379 12.08 -16.33 2.63
C ILE A 379 12.06 -17.81 3.03
N PRO A 380 10.89 -18.45 3.21
CA PRO A 380 10.81 -19.84 3.64
C PRO A 380 11.29 -20.80 2.55
N LEU A 381 12.00 -21.84 2.97
CA LEU A 381 12.51 -22.89 2.09
C LEU A 381 11.87 -24.25 2.41
N PRO A 382 10.64 -24.52 1.91
CA PRO A 382 10.02 -25.82 2.06
C PRO A 382 10.71 -26.89 1.18
N PRO A 383 10.50 -28.20 1.45
CA PRO A 383 10.98 -29.28 0.60
C PRO A 383 10.56 -29.11 -0.87
N PHE A 384 11.38 -29.61 -1.79
CA PHE A 384 11.18 -29.43 -3.23
C PHE A 384 9.80 -29.89 -3.72
N GLU A 385 9.27 -30.99 -3.18
CA GLU A 385 7.92 -31.47 -3.53
C GLU A 385 6.81 -30.53 -3.05
N ILE A 386 6.98 -29.88 -1.89
CA ILE A 386 6.03 -28.88 -1.40
C ILE A 386 6.09 -27.62 -2.28
N GLN A 387 7.29 -27.20 -2.72
CA GLN A 387 7.43 -26.09 -3.69
C GLN A 387 6.64 -26.40 -4.98
N LYS A 388 6.73 -27.64 -5.51
CA LYS A 388 5.95 -28.05 -6.68
C LYS A 388 4.45 -27.99 -6.43
N GLN A 389 3.97 -28.44 -5.28
CA GLN A 389 2.56 -28.39 -4.91
C GLN A 389 2.04 -26.95 -4.85
N ILE A 390 2.78 -26.05 -4.20
CA ILE A 390 2.46 -24.62 -4.15
C ILE A 390 2.38 -24.03 -5.56
N VAL A 391 3.39 -24.29 -6.39
CA VAL A 391 3.43 -23.78 -7.77
C VAL A 391 2.24 -24.30 -8.57
N ALA A 392 1.94 -25.59 -8.49
CA ALA A 392 0.84 -26.21 -9.21
C ALA A 392 -0.53 -25.66 -8.78
N GLU A 393 -0.77 -25.44 -7.48
CA GLU A 393 -2.03 -24.83 -7.01
C GLU A 393 -2.11 -23.35 -7.41
N CYS A 394 -1.03 -22.58 -7.27
CA CYS A 394 -1.02 -21.17 -7.68
C CYS A 394 -1.18 -20.99 -9.20
N GLU A 395 -0.61 -21.88 -10.01
CA GLU A 395 -0.78 -21.87 -11.47
C GLU A 395 -2.23 -22.13 -11.89
N LYS A 396 -2.94 -23.03 -11.21
CA LYS A 396 -4.38 -23.23 -11.43
C LYS A 396 -5.18 -21.96 -11.15
N VAL A 397 -4.87 -21.28 -10.04
CA VAL A 397 -5.51 -20.00 -9.69
C VAL A 397 -5.19 -18.91 -10.73
N GLU A 398 -3.93 -18.83 -11.17
CA GLU A 398 -3.48 -17.89 -12.20
C GLU A 398 -4.16 -18.15 -13.56
N GLU A 399 -4.36 -19.41 -13.94
CA GLU A 399 -5.09 -19.77 -15.16
C GLU A 399 -6.55 -19.31 -15.10
N GLN A 400 -7.23 -19.51 -13.97
CA GLN A 400 -8.59 -19.00 -13.77
C GLN A 400 -8.64 -17.48 -13.79
N TYR A 401 -7.70 -16.80 -13.12
CA TYR A 401 -7.61 -15.34 -13.13
C TYR A 401 -7.47 -14.81 -14.56
N ASN A 402 -6.55 -15.36 -15.34
CA ASN A 402 -6.34 -14.94 -16.73
C ASN A 402 -7.56 -15.23 -17.61
N THR A 403 -8.22 -16.38 -17.42
CA THR A 403 -9.44 -16.73 -18.16
C THR A 403 -10.55 -15.73 -17.87
N ILE A 404 -10.79 -15.40 -16.60
CA ILE A 404 -11.80 -14.40 -16.21
C ILE A 404 -11.46 -13.02 -16.74
N ARG A 405 -10.20 -12.59 -16.62
CA ARG A 405 -9.74 -11.30 -17.15
C ARG A 405 -10.01 -11.18 -18.65
N MET A 406 -9.70 -12.22 -19.43
CA MET A 406 -10.02 -12.26 -20.86
C MET A 406 -11.52 -12.26 -21.12
N SER A 407 -12.33 -12.95 -20.31
CA SER A 407 -13.79 -12.92 -20.44
C SER A 407 -14.36 -11.52 -20.22
N VAL A 408 -13.86 -10.79 -19.22
CA VAL A 408 -14.24 -9.38 -18.98
C VAL A 408 -13.93 -8.51 -20.21
N GLU A 409 -12.75 -8.67 -20.81
CA GLU A 409 -12.38 -7.95 -22.04
C GLU A 409 -13.33 -8.28 -23.21
N GLU A 410 -13.72 -9.54 -23.37
CA GLU A 410 -14.69 -9.95 -24.41
C GLU A 410 -16.10 -9.43 -24.13
N TYR A 411 -16.57 -9.41 -22.87
CA TYR A 411 -17.86 -8.78 -22.53
C TYR A 411 -17.87 -7.27 -22.77
N GLN A 412 -16.75 -6.59 -22.53
CA GLN A 412 -16.61 -5.18 -22.89
C GLN A 412 -16.69 -4.97 -24.42
N LYS A 413 -16.08 -5.86 -25.22
CA LYS A 413 -16.25 -5.85 -26.68
C LYS A 413 -17.70 -6.12 -27.08
N LEU A 414 -18.39 -7.01 -26.37
CA LEU A 414 -19.81 -7.29 -26.61
C LEU A 414 -20.66 -6.04 -26.43
N ILE A 415 -20.46 -5.27 -25.34
CA ILE A 415 -21.18 -4.00 -25.13
C ILE A 415 -20.98 -3.05 -26.32
N LYS A 416 -19.74 -2.94 -26.83
CA LYS A 416 -19.45 -2.11 -28.01
C LYS A 416 -20.13 -2.65 -29.28
N ALA A 417 -20.12 -3.95 -29.49
CA ALA A 417 -20.82 -4.59 -30.61
C ALA A 417 -22.33 -4.32 -30.55
N MET A 418 -22.93 -4.35 -29.36
CA MET A 418 -24.35 -4.03 -29.14
C MET A 418 -24.65 -2.57 -29.49
N LEU A 419 -23.81 -1.64 -29.02
CA LEU A 419 -23.94 -0.22 -29.33
C LEU A 419 -23.77 0.08 -30.82
N GLN A 420 -22.82 -0.58 -31.49
CA GLN A 420 -22.59 -0.45 -32.93
C GLN A 420 -23.78 -1.00 -33.73
N LYS A 421 -24.28 -2.19 -33.37
CA LYS A 421 -25.46 -2.80 -34.00
C LYS A 421 -26.73 -1.94 -33.85
N CYS A 422 -26.87 -1.23 -32.73
CA CYS A 422 -27.96 -0.29 -32.49
C CYS A 422 -27.75 1.09 -33.17
N GLY A 423 -26.64 1.32 -33.88
CA GLY A 423 -26.33 2.60 -34.53
C GLY A 423 -25.98 3.74 -33.56
N ILE A 424 -25.50 3.40 -32.37
CA ILE A 424 -25.17 4.39 -31.32
C ILE A 424 -23.72 4.87 -31.42
N ILE A 425 -22.80 3.96 -31.72
CA ILE A 425 -21.37 4.27 -31.87
C ILE A 425 -20.85 3.89 -33.26
N GLU A 426 -19.87 4.63 -33.72
CA GLU A 426 -19.13 4.41 -34.96
C GLU A 426 -17.63 4.58 -34.62
N ASP A 427 -17.04 3.59 -33.96
CA ASP A 427 -15.59 3.47 -33.90
C ASP A 427 -15.13 2.68 -35.13
N ASN A 428 -13.97 3.03 -35.71
CA ASN A 428 -13.46 2.40 -36.95
C ASN A 428 -13.01 0.92 -36.74
N GLN A 429 -13.61 0.23 -35.78
CA GLN A 429 -13.38 -1.16 -35.42
C GLN A 429 -14.66 -1.95 -35.73
N GLU A 430 -14.50 -3.10 -36.36
CA GLU A 430 -15.61 -4.02 -36.58
C GLU A 430 -15.64 -5.04 -35.44
N TYR A 431 -16.74 -5.05 -34.69
CA TYR A 431 -16.95 -6.04 -33.64
C TYR A 431 -17.81 -7.18 -34.18
N GLU A 432 -17.16 -8.26 -34.61
CA GLU A 432 -17.87 -9.42 -35.10
C GLU A 432 -18.55 -10.16 -33.93
N LEU A 433 -19.87 -10.00 -33.84
CA LEU A 433 -20.67 -10.53 -32.73
C LEU A 433 -20.51 -12.04 -32.55
N ASN A 434 -20.49 -12.81 -33.64
CA ASN A 434 -20.34 -14.26 -33.57
C ASN A 434 -18.97 -14.68 -33.01
N SER A 435 -17.90 -14.01 -33.44
CA SER A 435 -16.54 -14.25 -32.95
C SER A 435 -16.40 -13.98 -31.45
N ILE A 436 -16.97 -12.86 -30.97
CA ILE A 436 -16.99 -12.52 -29.54
C ILE A 436 -17.72 -13.61 -28.74
N LEU A 437 -18.88 -14.07 -29.23
CA LEU A 437 -19.65 -15.12 -28.56
C LEU A 437 -18.91 -16.47 -28.55
N GLU A 438 -18.25 -16.84 -29.63
CA GLU A 438 -17.42 -18.06 -29.68
C GLU A 438 -16.24 -17.98 -28.72
N ASN A 439 -15.58 -16.83 -28.62
CA ASN A 439 -14.50 -16.60 -27.65
C ASN A 439 -15.00 -16.71 -26.21
N LEU A 440 -16.15 -16.10 -25.89
CA LEU A 440 -16.77 -16.20 -24.57
C LEU A 440 -17.11 -17.65 -24.20
N GLN A 441 -17.68 -18.42 -25.12
CA GLN A 441 -17.97 -19.85 -24.90
C GLN A 441 -16.69 -20.67 -24.67
N LYS A 442 -15.63 -20.40 -25.44
CA LYS A 442 -14.33 -21.06 -25.28
C LYS A 442 -13.70 -20.71 -23.92
N LEU A 443 -13.76 -19.46 -23.49
CA LEU A 443 -13.25 -19.04 -22.18
C LEU A 443 -14.07 -19.64 -21.05
N GLU A 444 -15.40 -19.66 -21.17
CA GLU A 444 -16.30 -20.29 -20.19
C GLU A 444 -15.94 -21.76 -19.97
N SER A 445 -15.71 -22.53 -21.04
CA SER A 445 -15.35 -23.96 -20.93
C SER A 445 -14.07 -24.25 -20.15
N LYS A 446 -13.23 -23.23 -19.93
CA LYS A 446 -11.99 -23.33 -19.14
C LYS A 446 -12.17 -22.93 -17.68
N LEU A 447 -13.34 -22.39 -17.31
CA LEU A 447 -13.60 -21.97 -15.95
C LEU A 447 -13.90 -23.17 -15.05
N ASP A 448 -13.11 -23.31 -13.98
CA ASP A 448 -13.37 -24.26 -12.92
C ASP A 448 -14.31 -23.61 -11.89
N PHE A 449 -15.60 -23.78 -12.11
CA PHE A 449 -16.63 -23.25 -11.21
C PHE A 449 -16.52 -23.81 -9.79
N ASN A 450 -16.10 -25.06 -9.60
CA ASN A 450 -15.95 -25.62 -8.26
C ASN A 450 -14.86 -24.86 -7.50
N LEU A 451 -13.74 -24.56 -8.16
CA LEU A 451 -12.69 -23.72 -7.59
C LEU A 451 -13.24 -22.31 -7.30
N LEU A 452 -13.83 -21.64 -8.29
CA LEU A 452 -14.37 -20.26 -8.14
C LEU A 452 -15.41 -20.09 -7.03
N PHE A 453 -16.19 -21.14 -6.76
CA PHE A 453 -17.18 -21.13 -5.69
C PHE A 453 -16.66 -21.71 -4.38
N SER A 454 -15.52 -22.40 -4.34
CA SER A 454 -14.98 -22.98 -3.11
C SER A 454 -14.57 -21.93 -2.06
N PHE A 455 -14.35 -20.69 -2.47
CA PHE A 455 -13.76 -19.59 -1.67
C PHE A 455 -14.76 -18.77 -0.82
N ILE A 456 -16.02 -19.23 -0.81
CA ILE A 456 -17.27 -18.72 -0.21
C ILE A 456 -17.70 -19.28 1.16
N ASP A 457 -17.09 -19.06 2.33
CA ASP A 457 -17.52 -19.81 3.55
C ASP A 457 -19.01 -19.64 3.97
N ASP A 458 -19.76 -18.71 3.37
CA ASP A 458 -21.19 -18.50 3.62
C ASP A 458 -22.13 -18.95 2.48
N PHE A 459 -23.16 -19.72 2.86
CA PHE A 459 -24.36 -20.16 2.09
C PHE A 459 -24.13 -20.88 0.74
N THR A 460 -24.14 -22.22 0.76
CA THR A 460 -24.19 -23.11 -0.41
C THR A 460 -25.30 -22.76 -1.42
N ASN A 461 -26.43 -22.23 -0.97
CA ASN A 461 -27.55 -21.87 -1.83
C ASN A 461 -27.28 -20.63 -2.71
N ALA A 462 -26.61 -19.60 -2.17
CA ALA A 462 -26.29 -18.39 -2.93
C ALA A 462 -25.30 -18.69 -4.07
N ARG A 463 -24.33 -19.57 -3.83
CA ARG A 463 -23.35 -20.04 -4.84
C ARG A 463 -24.03 -20.76 -6.01
N GLN A 464 -25.01 -21.62 -5.73
CA GLN A 464 -25.75 -22.34 -6.77
C GLN A 464 -26.63 -21.41 -7.60
N GLU A 465 -27.23 -20.40 -6.95
CA GLU A 465 -28.03 -19.39 -7.62
C GLU A 465 -27.18 -18.50 -8.55
N ASP A 466 -26.01 -18.05 -8.09
CA ASP A 466 -25.05 -17.29 -8.91
C ASP A 466 -24.58 -18.08 -10.13
N LEU A 467 -24.23 -19.37 -9.94
CA LEU A 467 -23.85 -20.25 -11.05
C LEU A 467 -24.99 -20.45 -12.04
N LYS A 468 -26.22 -20.62 -11.54
CA LYS A 468 -27.41 -20.74 -12.38
C LYS A 468 -27.63 -19.46 -13.19
N LYS A 469 -27.55 -18.29 -12.56
CA LYS A 469 -27.66 -16.97 -13.21
C LYS A 469 -26.60 -16.79 -14.30
N PHE A 470 -25.34 -17.15 -14.01
CA PHE A 470 -24.23 -17.09 -14.98
C PHE A 470 -24.54 -17.94 -16.22
N LYS A 471 -24.85 -19.23 -16.03
CA LYS A 471 -25.13 -20.15 -17.14
C LYS A 471 -26.37 -19.76 -17.92
N GLU A 472 -27.41 -19.28 -17.25
CA GLU A 472 -28.62 -18.77 -17.89
C GLU A 472 -28.31 -17.52 -18.72
N PHE A 473 -27.51 -16.59 -18.21
CA PHE A 473 -27.08 -15.40 -18.95
C PHE A 473 -26.33 -15.79 -20.24
N VAL A 474 -25.32 -16.66 -20.15
CA VAL A 474 -24.55 -17.08 -21.33
C VAL A 474 -25.43 -17.79 -22.35
N LYS A 475 -26.36 -18.64 -21.92
CA LYS A 475 -27.30 -19.33 -22.80
C LYS A 475 -28.25 -18.34 -23.51
N ASN A 476 -28.70 -17.32 -22.79
CA ASN A 476 -29.69 -16.37 -23.28
C ASN A 476 -29.09 -15.18 -24.04
N ILE A 477 -27.76 -15.03 -24.04
CA ILE A 477 -27.09 -13.89 -24.69
C ILE A 477 -27.48 -13.76 -26.16
N LYS A 478 -27.57 -14.86 -26.92
CA LYS A 478 -28.03 -14.85 -28.32
C LYS A 478 -29.47 -14.34 -28.47
N ALA A 479 -30.35 -14.68 -27.53
CA ALA A 479 -31.74 -14.20 -27.52
C ALA A 479 -31.78 -12.70 -27.22
N ILE A 480 -31.03 -12.22 -26.21
CA ILE A 480 -30.88 -10.79 -25.91
C ILE A 480 -30.41 -10.03 -27.15
N LEU A 481 -29.43 -10.57 -27.88
CA LEU A 481 -28.90 -9.97 -29.10
C LEU A 481 -29.91 -9.91 -30.27
N GLY A 482 -30.93 -10.76 -30.23
CA GLY A 482 -32.07 -10.76 -31.17
C GLY A 482 -33.13 -9.72 -30.85
N THR A 483 -33.14 -9.16 -29.63
CA THR A 483 -34.12 -8.15 -29.20
C THR A 483 -33.70 -6.71 -29.51
N PHE A 484 -32.49 -6.50 -30.05
CA PHE A 484 -32.03 -5.14 -30.33
C PHE A 484 -32.85 -4.44 -31.38
N SER A 485 -33.10 -3.16 -31.11
CA SER A 485 -33.69 -2.27 -32.09
C SER A 485 -32.71 -2.05 -33.24
N THR A 486 -33.14 -2.38 -34.46
CA THR A 486 -32.41 -1.98 -35.65
C THR A 486 -32.52 -0.46 -35.81
N PRO A 487 -31.40 0.25 -36.06
CA PRO A 487 -31.47 1.67 -36.33
C PRO A 487 -32.29 1.92 -37.60
N PRO A 488 -32.93 3.10 -37.74
CA PRO A 488 -33.52 3.52 -39.00
C PRO A 488 -32.50 3.45 -40.13
N LYS A 489 -32.94 3.28 -41.39
CA LYS A 489 -32.04 3.22 -42.56
C LYS A 489 -31.11 4.44 -42.67
N GLN A 490 -31.59 5.60 -42.25
CA GLN A 490 -30.87 6.88 -42.22
C GLN A 490 -30.03 7.10 -40.94
N GLY A 491 -30.02 6.14 -40.00
CA GLY A 491 -29.45 6.29 -38.68
C GLY A 491 -30.34 7.09 -37.72
N TRP A 492 -29.90 7.21 -36.47
CA TRP A 492 -30.55 8.07 -35.48
C TRP A 492 -30.15 9.53 -35.69
N ASN A 493 -31.01 10.45 -35.24
CA ASN A 493 -30.67 11.87 -35.22
C ASN A 493 -29.43 12.09 -34.33
N LYS A 494 -28.47 12.88 -34.81
CA LYS A 494 -27.27 13.25 -34.06
C LYS A 494 -27.47 14.62 -33.42
N GLU A 495 -27.40 14.67 -32.09
CA GLU A 495 -27.59 15.90 -31.31
C GLU A 495 -26.27 16.37 -30.72
N LYS A 496 -26.06 17.69 -30.66
CA LYS A 496 -24.88 18.29 -30.01
C LYS A 496 -25.03 18.21 -28.50
N LEU A 497 -23.97 17.80 -27.80
CA LEU A 497 -23.97 17.71 -26.33
C LEU A 497 -24.41 19.02 -25.67
N ASN A 498 -23.94 20.18 -26.15
CA ASN A 498 -24.31 21.48 -25.58
C ASN A 498 -25.83 21.73 -25.56
N GLU A 499 -26.59 21.13 -26.48
CA GLU A 499 -28.04 21.34 -26.56
C GLU A 499 -28.78 20.48 -25.54
N ILE A 500 -28.34 19.23 -25.32
CA ILE A 500 -29.09 18.21 -24.56
C ILE A 500 -28.55 17.92 -23.15
N VAL A 501 -27.31 18.30 -22.83
CA VAL A 501 -26.70 18.09 -21.50
C VAL A 501 -26.21 19.38 -20.86
N SER A 502 -26.26 19.46 -19.54
CA SER A 502 -25.51 20.44 -18.76
C SER A 502 -24.06 19.98 -18.65
N ILE A 503 -23.14 20.86 -19.04
CA ILE A 503 -21.70 20.60 -19.08
C ILE A 503 -21.04 21.36 -17.93
N GLN A 504 -20.36 20.65 -17.05
CA GLN A 504 -19.76 21.21 -15.85
C GLN A 504 -18.31 20.73 -15.69
N SER A 505 -17.35 21.65 -15.84
CA SER A 505 -15.94 21.35 -15.58
C SER A 505 -15.67 21.29 -14.08
N GLY A 506 -14.76 20.39 -13.68
CA GLY A 506 -14.30 20.30 -12.31
C GLY A 506 -13.33 21.42 -11.91
N GLY A 507 -12.81 21.32 -10.69
CA GLY A 507 -11.88 22.29 -10.12
C GLY A 507 -11.04 21.69 -8.99
N THR A 508 -9.83 22.22 -8.82
CA THR A 508 -8.93 21.81 -7.73
C THR A 508 -8.86 22.94 -6.72
N PRO A 509 -9.30 22.72 -5.46
CA PRO A 509 -9.01 23.66 -4.38
C PRO A 509 -7.51 23.90 -4.22
N ASP A 510 -7.10 25.05 -3.68
CA ASP A 510 -5.67 25.30 -3.46
C ASP A 510 -5.08 24.22 -2.54
N ARG A 511 -4.03 23.53 -3.02
CA ARG A 511 -3.31 22.48 -2.28
C ARG A 511 -2.55 23.03 -1.07
N LYS A 512 -2.24 24.33 -1.06
CA LYS A 512 -1.56 25.00 0.05
C LYS A 512 -2.49 25.28 1.23
N VAL A 513 -3.80 25.36 1.00
CA VAL A 513 -4.80 25.63 2.04
C VAL A 513 -5.34 24.29 2.55
N LYS A 514 -4.75 23.79 3.65
CA LYS A 514 -5.05 22.46 4.20
C LYS A 514 -6.52 22.31 4.59
N GLU A 515 -7.17 23.40 4.97
CA GLU A 515 -8.59 23.48 5.35
C GLU A 515 -9.55 23.15 4.21
N TYR A 516 -9.11 23.16 2.96
CA TYR A 516 -9.91 22.77 1.80
C TYR A 516 -9.99 21.26 1.58
N TRP A 517 -9.13 20.49 2.24
CA TRP A 517 -8.91 19.06 2.00
C TRP A 517 -9.30 18.22 3.22
N ASN A 518 -9.45 16.90 3.01
CA ASN A 518 -9.85 15.92 4.03
C ASN A 518 -11.23 16.21 4.63
N GLY A 519 -12.19 16.60 3.79
CA GLY A 519 -13.58 16.78 4.18
C GLY A 519 -14.46 15.57 3.90
N ASN A 520 -15.76 15.82 3.71
CA ASN A 520 -16.76 14.77 3.45
C ASN A 520 -17.16 14.66 1.97
N ILE A 521 -16.75 15.61 1.13
CA ILE A 521 -17.16 15.66 -0.26
C ILE A 521 -16.13 14.89 -1.07
N ASN A 522 -16.56 13.80 -1.70
CA ASN A 522 -15.70 13.00 -2.56
C ASN A 522 -15.13 13.88 -3.68
N TRP A 523 -13.83 13.72 -3.97
CA TRP A 523 -13.15 14.49 -4.99
C TRP A 523 -12.29 13.56 -5.85
N VAL A 524 -12.72 13.33 -7.11
CA VAL A 524 -12.07 12.38 -8.01
C VAL A 524 -11.21 13.06 -9.07
N LYS A 525 -10.14 12.38 -9.48
CA LYS A 525 -9.23 12.78 -10.56
C LYS A 525 -9.54 11.99 -11.82
N SER A 526 -9.04 12.45 -12.97
CA SER A 526 -9.25 11.83 -14.29
C SER A 526 -8.85 10.35 -14.38
N GLU A 527 -8.02 9.84 -13.45
CA GLU A 527 -7.64 8.43 -13.37
C GLU A 527 -8.82 7.46 -13.17
N VAL A 528 -9.95 7.94 -12.60
CA VAL A 528 -11.16 7.12 -12.42
C VAL A 528 -11.93 6.91 -13.74
N CYS A 529 -11.67 7.71 -14.77
CA CYS A 529 -12.29 7.55 -16.07
C CYS A 529 -11.58 6.44 -16.86
N GLN A 530 -12.07 5.20 -16.76
CA GLN A 530 -11.53 4.03 -17.45
C GLN A 530 -12.57 3.29 -18.30
N ASN A 531 -13.60 4.00 -18.79
CA ASN A 531 -14.79 3.43 -19.43
C ASN A 531 -15.50 2.44 -18.49
N CYS A 532 -15.70 2.87 -17.25
CA CYS A 532 -16.29 2.07 -16.19
C CYS A 532 -17.22 2.91 -15.28
N TYR A 533 -17.95 2.19 -14.45
CA TYR A 533 -18.70 2.78 -13.34
C TYR A 533 -17.71 3.17 -12.24
N VAL A 534 -17.88 4.37 -11.70
CA VAL A 534 -17.03 4.93 -10.65
C VAL A 534 -17.74 4.74 -9.33
N TYR A 535 -17.12 3.97 -8.44
CA TYR A 535 -17.65 3.64 -7.12
C TYR A 535 -16.93 4.42 -6.01
N ASP A 536 -17.61 4.62 -4.90
CA ASP A 536 -17.14 5.48 -3.80
C ASP A 536 -15.86 4.94 -3.14
N TYR A 537 -15.69 3.63 -3.07
CA TYR A 537 -14.49 2.97 -2.55
C TYR A 537 -13.22 3.26 -3.38
N GLN A 538 -13.36 3.72 -4.62
CA GLN A 538 -12.24 4.12 -5.49
C GLN A 538 -11.73 5.54 -5.19
N VAL A 539 -12.45 6.31 -4.37
CA VAL A 539 -12.13 7.72 -4.06
C VAL A 539 -10.97 7.79 -3.08
N LYS A 540 -9.84 8.34 -3.53
CA LYS A 540 -8.63 8.51 -2.71
C LYS A 540 -8.59 9.82 -1.92
N GLU A 541 -9.35 10.83 -2.34
CA GLU A 541 -9.27 12.19 -1.79
C GLU A 541 -10.65 12.82 -1.61
N LYS A 542 -10.77 13.66 -0.58
CA LYS A 542 -12.00 14.39 -0.26
C LYS A 542 -11.70 15.86 0.00
N ILE A 543 -12.65 16.73 -0.32
CA ILE A 543 -12.58 18.17 -0.06
C ILE A 543 -13.62 18.55 0.99
N THR A 544 -13.38 19.68 1.68
CA THR A 544 -14.33 20.25 2.63
C THR A 544 -15.39 21.08 1.91
N GLU A 545 -16.49 21.38 2.61
CA GLU A 545 -17.49 22.33 2.13
C GLU A 545 -16.86 23.70 1.85
N LEU A 546 -15.93 24.14 2.71
CA LEU A 546 -15.16 25.36 2.49
C LEU A 546 -14.31 25.27 1.20
N GLY A 547 -13.64 24.13 0.98
CA GLY A 547 -12.88 23.87 -0.24
C GLY A 547 -13.75 23.90 -1.50
N LEU A 548 -14.97 23.37 -1.43
CA LEU A 548 -15.94 23.46 -2.52
C LEU A 548 -16.38 24.92 -2.77
N GLN A 549 -16.73 25.66 -1.71
CA GLN A 549 -17.23 27.04 -1.80
C GLN A 549 -16.16 28.05 -2.22
N LYS A 550 -14.90 27.84 -1.84
CA LYS A 550 -13.77 28.76 -2.08
C LYS A 550 -12.89 28.36 -3.27
N SER A 551 -13.32 27.38 -4.07
CA SER A 551 -12.61 26.98 -5.29
C SER A 551 -13.53 26.95 -6.51
N SER A 552 -12.97 26.60 -7.66
CA SER A 552 -13.72 26.33 -8.88
C SER A 552 -14.38 24.96 -8.88
N ALA A 553 -14.13 24.12 -7.87
CA ALA A 553 -14.74 22.80 -7.78
C ALA A 553 -16.27 22.90 -7.75
N LYS A 554 -16.92 21.88 -8.30
CA LYS A 554 -18.37 21.78 -8.37
C LYS A 554 -18.83 20.41 -7.95
N LEU A 555 -19.91 20.35 -7.20
CA LEU A 555 -20.55 19.10 -6.82
C LEU A 555 -21.37 18.58 -8.00
N LEU A 556 -21.01 17.42 -8.51
CA LEU A 556 -21.74 16.69 -9.54
C LEU A 556 -22.69 15.69 -8.90
N LYS A 557 -23.88 15.55 -9.46
CA LYS A 557 -24.89 14.61 -8.99
C LYS A 557 -24.47 13.18 -9.28
N LYS A 558 -25.03 12.23 -8.51
CA LYS A 558 -25.07 10.82 -8.91
C LYS A 558 -25.62 10.68 -10.33
N GLU A 559 -25.13 9.70 -11.07
CA GLU A 559 -25.44 9.40 -12.48
C GLU A 559 -24.94 10.44 -13.50
N THR A 560 -23.96 11.27 -13.10
CA THR A 560 -23.26 12.15 -14.03
C THR A 560 -22.21 11.37 -14.83
N THR A 561 -22.23 11.55 -16.15
CA THR A 561 -21.19 11.02 -17.04
C THR A 561 -19.97 11.93 -17.01
N LEU A 562 -18.81 11.37 -16.68
CA LEU A 562 -17.52 12.06 -16.64
C LEU A 562 -16.74 11.81 -17.91
N ILE A 563 -16.08 12.85 -18.43
CA ILE A 563 -15.13 12.76 -19.54
C ILE A 563 -13.78 13.31 -19.08
N ALA A 564 -12.73 12.50 -19.18
CA ALA A 564 -11.36 12.93 -18.94
C ALA A 564 -10.80 13.74 -20.13
N LEU A 565 -10.17 14.86 -19.84
CA LEU A 565 -9.77 15.86 -20.85
C LEU A 565 -8.30 15.80 -21.25
N VAL A 566 -7.44 15.12 -20.47
CA VAL A 566 -5.99 15.18 -20.61
C VAL A 566 -5.31 13.85 -20.30
N GLY A 567 -4.04 13.73 -20.72
CA GLY A 567 -3.13 12.64 -20.35
C GLY A 567 -3.51 11.28 -20.94
N ALA A 568 -3.01 10.21 -20.32
CA ALA A 568 -3.29 8.82 -20.73
C ALA A 568 -4.78 8.42 -20.65
N THR A 569 -5.60 9.27 -20.04
CA THR A 569 -7.05 9.08 -19.87
C THR A 569 -7.89 9.94 -20.81
N ILE A 570 -7.29 10.77 -21.67
CA ILE A 570 -8.05 11.67 -22.55
C ILE A 570 -9.13 10.91 -23.35
N GLY A 571 -10.36 11.43 -23.31
CA GLY A 571 -11.51 10.85 -24.00
C GLY A 571 -12.10 9.60 -23.35
N LYS A 572 -11.53 9.09 -22.25
CA LYS A 572 -12.14 8.00 -21.48
C LYS A 572 -13.30 8.52 -20.63
N ILE A 573 -14.29 7.66 -20.45
CA ILE A 573 -15.56 7.98 -19.79
C ILE A 573 -15.61 7.35 -18.40
N GLY A 574 -16.29 7.99 -17.45
CA GLY A 574 -16.68 7.37 -16.17
C GLY A 574 -18.15 7.63 -15.85
N PHE A 575 -18.82 6.72 -15.16
CA PHE A 575 -20.20 6.94 -14.69
C PHE A 575 -20.24 7.06 -13.17
N LEU A 576 -20.60 8.23 -12.63
CA LEU A 576 -20.64 8.44 -11.18
C LEU A 576 -21.80 7.68 -10.52
N THR A 577 -21.50 6.74 -9.61
CA THR A 577 -22.52 6.03 -8.82
C THR A 577 -22.88 6.72 -7.49
N PHE A 578 -22.21 7.84 -7.19
CA PHE A 578 -22.38 8.67 -6.00
C PHE A 578 -22.14 10.15 -6.33
N GLU A 579 -22.49 11.08 -5.43
CA GLU A 579 -22.22 12.51 -5.61
C GLU A 579 -20.74 12.84 -5.39
N SER A 580 -20.12 13.60 -6.29
CA SER A 580 -18.69 13.88 -6.22
C SER A 580 -18.34 15.22 -6.86
N ALA A 581 -17.33 15.90 -6.31
CA ALA A 581 -16.57 16.89 -7.03
C ALA A 581 -15.46 16.22 -7.86
N THR A 582 -14.92 16.93 -8.84
CA THR A 582 -13.86 16.44 -9.73
C THR A 582 -12.77 17.48 -9.91
N ASN A 583 -11.58 17.07 -10.34
CA ASN A 583 -10.51 17.99 -10.72
C ASN A 583 -10.78 18.70 -12.07
N GLN A 584 -9.95 19.70 -12.40
CA GLN A 584 -10.09 20.48 -13.64
C GLN A 584 -9.88 19.69 -14.93
N ASN A 585 -9.38 18.45 -14.83
CA ASN A 585 -9.11 17.57 -15.96
C ASN A 585 -10.31 16.68 -16.32
N ILE A 586 -11.45 16.88 -15.66
CA ILE A 586 -12.70 16.17 -15.93
C ILE A 586 -13.79 17.18 -16.26
N THR A 587 -14.65 16.81 -17.22
CA THR A 587 -15.94 17.46 -17.45
C THR A 587 -17.07 16.48 -17.12
N GLY A 588 -18.03 16.91 -16.30
CA GLY A 588 -19.27 16.21 -16.04
C GLY A 588 -20.36 16.60 -17.04
N LEU A 589 -21.14 15.62 -17.45
CA LEU A 589 -22.29 15.73 -18.36
C LEU A 589 -23.52 15.15 -17.66
N TYR A 590 -24.59 15.93 -17.56
CA TYR A 590 -25.86 15.49 -17.01
C TYR A 590 -27.01 15.91 -17.92
N PRO A 591 -28.02 15.06 -18.20
CA PRO A 591 -29.14 15.42 -19.06
C PRO A 591 -29.87 16.69 -18.60
N LYS A 592 -30.16 17.62 -19.52
CA LYS A 592 -31.03 18.77 -19.23
C LYS A 592 -32.48 18.35 -19.02
N ASN A 593 -32.91 17.28 -19.70
CA ASN A 593 -34.26 16.75 -19.61
C ASN A 593 -34.26 15.21 -19.62
N LEU A 594 -34.57 14.62 -18.46
CA LEU A 594 -34.63 13.17 -18.27
C LEU A 594 -35.77 12.48 -19.04
N LYS A 595 -36.76 13.23 -19.54
CA LYS A 595 -37.80 12.70 -20.45
C LYS A 595 -37.33 12.53 -21.89
N ILE A 596 -36.13 13.02 -22.23
CA ILE A 596 -35.56 12.96 -23.58
C ILE A 596 -34.29 12.11 -23.57
N LEU A 597 -33.48 12.20 -22.52
CA LEU A 597 -32.17 11.56 -22.45
C LEU A 597 -31.98 10.84 -21.12
N ASN A 598 -31.76 9.52 -21.21
CA ASN A 598 -31.43 8.67 -20.07
C ASN A 598 -29.94 8.83 -19.67
N THR A 599 -29.67 8.87 -18.35
CA THR A 599 -28.33 9.10 -17.78
C THR A 599 -27.33 8.01 -18.14
N LYS A 600 -27.71 6.74 -18.03
CA LYS A 600 -26.86 5.59 -18.40
C LYS A 600 -26.67 5.49 -19.91
N TYR A 601 -27.72 5.79 -20.67
CA TYR A 601 -27.59 5.87 -22.13
C TYR A 601 -26.55 6.93 -22.54
N LEU A 602 -26.58 8.12 -21.94
CA LEU A 602 -25.59 9.17 -22.18
C LEU A 602 -24.17 8.66 -21.93
N TYR A 603 -23.94 7.91 -20.85
CA TYR A 603 -22.65 7.28 -20.57
C TYR A 603 -22.19 6.37 -21.72
N TYR A 604 -23.03 5.43 -22.16
CA TYR A 604 -22.69 4.51 -23.25
C TYR A 604 -22.50 5.21 -24.60
N ALA A 605 -23.34 6.19 -24.92
CA ALA A 605 -23.21 6.98 -26.13
C ALA A 605 -21.89 7.77 -26.15
N CYS A 606 -21.46 8.29 -25.00
CA CYS A 606 -20.19 9.01 -24.87
C CYS A 606 -18.96 8.10 -25.08
N MET A 607 -19.05 6.79 -24.84
CA MET A 607 -17.94 5.86 -25.09
C MET A 607 -17.53 5.83 -26.57
N GLY A 608 -18.48 6.08 -27.49
CA GLY A 608 -18.21 6.19 -28.93
C GLY A 608 -17.44 7.45 -29.33
N LEU A 609 -17.27 8.42 -28.44
CA LEU A 609 -16.60 9.68 -28.75
C LEU A 609 -15.07 9.56 -28.77
N TYR A 610 -14.49 8.47 -28.25
CA TYR A 610 -13.03 8.31 -28.13
C TYR A 610 -12.27 8.53 -29.45
N GLY A 611 -12.84 8.09 -30.58
CA GLY A 611 -12.27 8.33 -31.91
C GLY A 611 -12.15 9.81 -32.28
N GLN A 612 -13.02 10.68 -31.76
CA GLN A 612 -12.92 12.13 -31.96
C GLN A 612 -11.82 12.76 -31.11
N PHE A 613 -11.60 12.28 -29.89
CA PHE A 613 -10.49 12.73 -29.04
C PHE A 613 -9.13 12.39 -29.65
N ARG A 614 -8.99 11.23 -30.30
CA ARG A 614 -7.76 10.83 -31.00
C ARG A 614 -7.37 11.78 -32.14
N LYS A 615 -8.32 12.51 -32.72
CA LYS A 615 -8.05 13.49 -33.79
C LYS A 615 -7.41 14.78 -33.29
N LEU A 616 -7.36 15.02 -31.97
CA LEU A 616 -6.73 16.21 -31.39
C LEU A 616 -5.19 16.17 -31.49
N GLY A 617 -4.60 14.99 -31.69
CA GLY A 617 -3.16 14.77 -31.71
C GLY A 617 -2.60 14.36 -30.34
N ASP A 618 -1.40 13.75 -30.35
CA ASP A 618 -0.74 13.31 -29.13
C ASP A 618 -0.40 14.53 -28.24
N PHE A 619 -0.62 14.41 -26.93
CA PHE A 619 -0.44 15.46 -25.92
C PHE A 619 -1.42 16.65 -25.98
N ALA A 620 -2.37 16.67 -26.91
CA ALA A 620 -3.41 17.69 -26.93
C ALA A 620 -4.37 17.54 -25.74
N MET A 621 -4.89 18.68 -25.25
CA MET A 621 -5.90 18.71 -24.18
C MET A 621 -7.25 19.10 -24.77
N ALA A 622 -8.30 18.37 -24.39
CA ALA A 622 -9.66 18.74 -24.76
C ALA A 622 -10.11 19.95 -23.93
N ASN A 623 -10.76 20.93 -24.57
CA ASN A 623 -11.32 22.10 -23.91
C ASN A 623 -12.85 22.07 -23.91
N SER A 624 -13.49 22.97 -23.16
CA SER A 624 -14.95 23.04 -23.05
C SER A 624 -15.64 23.24 -24.41
N ASN A 625 -15.04 24.01 -25.33
CA ASN A 625 -15.62 24.24 -26.65
C ASN A 625 -15.59 22.97 -27.52
N PHE A 626 -14.54 22.17 -27.42
CA PHE A 626 -14.48 20.85 -28.06
C PHE A 626 -15.63 19.97 -27.57
N ILE A 627 -15.78 19.80 -26.25
CA ILE A 627 -16.85 18.97 -25.66
C ILE A 627 -18.24 19.44 -26.08
N LYS A 628 -18.49 20.76 -26.07
CA LYS A 628 -19.78 21.35 -26.47
C LYS A 628 -20.20 20.99 -27.90
N ASN A 629 -19.24 20.83 -28.80
CA ASN A 629 -19.49 20.57 -30.21
C ASN A 629 -19.54 19.08 -30.56
N LEU A 630 -19.22 18.18 -29.63
CA LEU A 630 -19.38 16.74 -29.84
C LEU A 630 -20.86 16.40 -30.04
N THR A 631 -21.11 15.42 -30.89
CA THR A 631 -22.46 14.92 -31.20
C THR A 631 -22.60 13.46 -30.81
N ILE A 632 -23.78 13.09 -30.33
CA ILE A 632 -24.17 11.70 -30.05
C ILE A 632 -25.45 11.35 -30.80
N SER A 633 -25.61 10.09 -31.19
CA SER A 633 -26.90 9.57 -31.64
C SER A 633 -27.93 9.70 -30.52
N LEU A 634 -29.17 10.05 -30.84
CA LEU A 634 -30.26 10.21 -29.88
C LEU A 634 -31.54 9.50 -30.38
N PRO A 635 -31.70 8.19 -30.10
CA PRO A 635 -32.94 7.48 -30.35
C PRO A 635 -34.04 7.92 -29.37
N PRO A 636 -35.32 7.57 -29.61
CA PRO A 636 -36.40 7.77 -28.64
C PRO A 636 -36.08 7.18 -27.27
N LEU A 637 -36.57 7.81 -26.19
CA LEU A 637 -36.26 7.41 -24.81
C LEU A 637 -36.54 5.92 -24.55
N GLU A 638 -37.65 5.38 -25.04
CA GLU A 638 -38.00 3.96 -24.90
C GLU A 638 -36.92 3.02 -25.50
N ILE A 639 -36.30 3.43 -26.61
CA ILE A 639 -35.21 2.67 -27.24
C ILE A 639 -33.93 2.82 -26.43
N GLN A 640 -33.64 4.02 -25.90
CA GLN A 640 -32.50 4.22 -24.99
C GLN A 640 -32.61 3.29 -23.77
N GLU A 641 -33.78 3.21 -23.16
CA GLU A 641 -34.06 2.36 -22.00
C GLU A 641 -33.90 0.87 -22.32
N LYS A 642 -34.41 0.41 -23.48
CA LYS A 642 -34.20 -0.99 -23.94
C LYS A 642 -32.72 -1.31 -24.17
N ILE A 643 -31.96 -0.39 -24.76
CA ILE A 643 -30.51 -0.55 -24.97
C ILE A 643 -29.81 -0.66 -23.62
N VAL A 644 -30.10 0.26 -22.69
CA VAL A 644 -29.51 0.26 -21.34
C VAL A 644 -29.84 -1.03 -20.60
N GLN A 645 -31.11 -1.46 -20.58
CA GLN A 645 -31.52 -2.70 -19.92
C GLN A 645 -30.73 -3.91 -20.43
N ASN A 646 -30.54 -4.03 -21.75
CA ASN A 646 -29.77 -5.13 -22.32
C ASN A 646 -28.27 -5.05 -21.99
N ILE A 647 -27.69 -3.85 -21.98
CA ILE A 647 -26.27 -3.66 -21.61
C ILE A 647 -26.06 -3.92 -20.12
N GLU A 648 -26.99 -3.52 -19.26
CA GLU A 648 -26.91 -3.76 -17.81
C GLU A 648 -26.81 -5.24 -17.46
N LEU A 649 -27.45 -6.12 -18.24
CA LEU A 649 -27.29 -7.57 -18.06
C LEU A 649 -25.84 -8.02 -18.31
N VAL A 650 -25.16 -7.41 -19.29
CA VAL A 650 -23.74 -7.68 -19.58
C VAL A 650 -22.84 -7.08 -18.50
N GLU A 651 -23.13 -5.87 -18.02
CA GLU A 651 -22.38 -5.21 -16.95
C GLU A 651 -22.49 -6.00 -15.64
N GLN A 652 -23.66 -6.51 -15.29
CA GLN A 652 -23.83 -7.40 -14.13
C GLN A 652 -22.92 -8.63 -14.23
N GLN A 653 -22.72 -9.16 -15.44
CA GLN A 653 -21.82 -10.28 -15.67
C GLN A 653 -20.35 -9.86 -15.51
N ILE A 654 -19.97 -8.67 -15.97
CA ILE A 654 -18.62 -8.09 -15.77
C ILE A 654 -18.36 -7.87 -14.27
N ASP A 655 -19.29 -7.26 -13.55
CA ASP A 655 -19.18 -7.01 -12.10
C ASP A 655 -19.02 -8.32 -11.32
N PHE A 656 -19.82 -9.34 -11.64
CA PHE A 656 -19.68 -10.67 -11.07
C PHE A 656 -18.27 -11.25 -11.27
N LEU A 657 -17.73 -11.15 -12.50
CA LEU A 657 -16.41 -11.67 -12.83
C LEU A 657 -15.28 -10.88 -12.14
N ASN A 658 -15.39 -9.55 -12.08
CA ASN A 658 -14.44 -8.70 -11.36
C ASN A 658 -14.37 -9.05 -9.88
N LEU A 659 -15.53 -9.29 -9.25
CA LEU A 659 -15.58 -9.78 -7.87
C LEU A 659 -14.81 -11.10 -7.70
N LYS A 660 -14.92 -12.03 -8.66
CA LYS A 660 -14.16 -13.29 -8.62
C LYS A 660 -12.66 -13.10 -8.80
N LEU A 661 -12.22 -12.12 -9.60
CA LEU A 661 -10.79 -11.78 -9.72
C LEU A 661 -10.20 -11.37 -8.36
N GLU A 662 -10.90 -10.52 -7.60
CA GLU A 662 -10.46 -10.09 -6.26
C GLU A 662 -10.31 -11.28 -5.29
N PHE A 663 -11.21 -12.27 -5.37
CA PHE A 663 -11.10 -13.49 -4.56
C PHE A 663 -9.89 -14.33 -4.97
N LEU A 664 -9.69 -14.56 -6.27
CA LEU A 664 -8.56 -15.36 -6.79
C LEU A 664 -7.19 -14.75 -6.41
N GLU A 665 -7.09 -13.43 -6.30
CA GLU A 665 -5.87 -12.77 -5.80
C GLU A 665 -5.56 -13.19 -4.35
N LYS A 666 -6.58 -13.20 -3.47
CA LYS A 666 -6.44 -13.63 -2.06
C LYS A 666 -6.18 -15.13 -1.91
N GLU A 667 -6.62 -15.95 -2.85
CA GLU A 667 -6.44 -17.40 -2.77
C GLU A 667 -4.98 -17.83 -2.86
N LYS A 668 -4.15 -17.10 -3.63
CA LYS A 668 -2.70 -17.37 -3.65
C LYS A 668 -2.07 -17.16 -2.28
N GLU A 669 -2.49 -16.13 -1.54
CA GLU A 669 -2.06 -15.90 -0.16
C GLU A 669 -2.50 -17.06 0.75
N LYS A 670 -3.75 -17.54 0.62
CA LYS A 670 -4.24 -18.70 1.40
C LYS A 670 -3.50 -19.99 1.09
N ILE A 671 -3.16 -20.26 -0.18
CA ILE A 671 -2.33 -21.40 -0.58
C ILE A 671 -0.97 -21.31 0.14
N LEU A 672 -0.32 -20.14 0.11
CA LEU A 672 0.94 -19.94 0.83
C LEU A 672 0.76 -20.13 2.35
N GLN A 673 -0.32 -19.62 2.94
CA GLN A 673 -0.63 -19.81 4.36
C GLN A 673 -0.73 -21.30 4.73
N LYS A 674 -1.59 -22.03 4.02
CA LYS A 674 -1.80 -23.49 4.18
C LYS A 674 -0.47 -24.27 4.11
N TYR A 675 0.35 -23.96 3.12
CA TYR A 675 1.56 -24.74 2.90
C TYR A 675 2.72 -24.32 3.78
N LEU A 676 2.92 -23.03 4.07
CA LEU A 676 4.12 -22.52 4.73
C LEU A 676 3.97 -22.34 6.25
N PHE A 677 2.74 -22.26 6.75
CA PHE A 677 2.45 -21.99 8.16
C PHE A 677 1.72 -23.18 8.80
N SER A 678 1.60 -23.16 10.13
CA SER A 678 0.94 -24.22 10.92
C SER A 678 -0.46 -23.82 11.33
#